data_AF-A0AAF0IRH5-F1
#
_entry.id   AF-A0AAF0IRH5-F1
#
_cell.length_a   1.000
_cell.length_b   1.000
_cell.length_c   1.000
_cell.angle_alpha   90.00
_cell.angle_beta   90.00
_cell.angle_gamma   90.00
#
_symmetry.space_group_name_H-M   'P 1'
#
loop_
_entity.id
_entity.type
_entity.pdbx_description
1 polymer ?
#
loop_
_entity_poly.entity_id
_entity_poly.type
_entity_poly.pdbx_seq_one_letter_code
_entity_poly.pdbx_strand_id
1 'polypeptide(L)'
;MDDTAGSTTTAPDEGPARAAIPPATETRAHAAPTEDAEERPGALHFSSTVTRGTYHQCGTGRRVKLYILEGQAWTDRGTGYCAGVYNEAKDEALLVTRKEEHCEVLGDVLDGGDDVDNAAPSKYMLVIDERLDTDDYLLSSPVVKDDVYQRQQDTLVVWTEPDGSDLALSFQEPEGCNEVWDFLTEVQLHFMLNKDPNYSAADRERLRAAYAEAHDDASDFRLPAPDADNVGQIAHELRDACQLGPVRREKVIEWLLNEDYIRKLIPLFHAAEARADLAVLHTLYDIVKLVLTMNDNVLIEYLLEDDVFFAAVGMLEYSPEFPTLKASYRDYLQRQAHFHPVVEFDDPNMVTKIYDTYRLVYLRDVILARLFDDATLSILSSLVFFYQSDIVNYCVGHKRCLEQVLEIVQRAEVPARKHEAVLFLHQLCTMAKQIQLPGRMTLFRSLVERNLLQVVEYALAQRAPMIRNAGAEILASTIEYDSSSVRAYILAQVARNERTLLALLRDVLLGAYPAGFQGQIAETLRVLLDVDQEGISNSPAAQGNMLRAASDPERFLAWLYKGEMEQLFAPLLRLPRLAADAPRLPRLPPADATRLGHLAHLLCHVIETHGFRSQYYVLNAGVARHVGALLRAREKPMRLAAVHVFRTCLAAPSQFLHRHLVDIGVVGELLTLLEHEAPRDNLVSSACLGFFEQVRRDKVQCVREHLLHTHGAQLERLERVATLQPCLTALRIEPDAGAETAPADAPGESAAAAADVAAEEAASEEAYFATDDAEPLVPYGDEDEDEEAAAEFSASVARMHRHRKRTSDERDTGDGEDAEEDDGEDDDLLQHAAKRRPSPSQHAPVADDKKLTLRLSDEARQRAGAETNVVT
;
A
#
# COMPACT_ATOMS: atom_id res chain seq x y z
N MET A 1 16.51 -57.73 23.94
CA MET A 1 16.84 -59.17 24.03
C MET A 1 16.80 -59.69 22.61
N ASP A 2 17.98 -60.15 22.18
CA ASP A 2 18.38 -60.92 20.99
C ASP A 2 18.00 -60.39 19.60
N ASP A 3 18.92 -60.00 18.72
CA ASP A 3 20.16 -60.60 18.14
C ASP A 3 19.94 -61.36 16.80
N THR A 4 20.63 -60.82 15.79
CA THR A 4 21.46 -61.53 14.77
C THR A 4 20.87 -62.37 13.62
N ALA A 5 21.14 -61.86 12.39
CA ALA A 5 22.09 -62.38 11.38
C ALA A 5 21.78 -63.57 10.43
N GLY A 6 22.05 -63.30 9.14
CA GLY A 6 22.65 -64.20 8.12
C GLY A 6 21.67 -65.06 7.29
N SER A 7 21.93 -65.50 6.05
CA SER A 7 22.97 -65.30 5.03
C SER A 7 22.61 -66.27 3.86
N THR A 8 23.07 -66.00 2.62
CA THR A 8 23.35 -66.95 1.50
C THR A 8 22.18 -67.70 0.81
N THR A 9 22.12 -68.05 -0.49
CA THR A 9 22.83 -67.82 -1.78
C THR A 9 21.99 -68.57 -2.87
N THR A 10 22.27 -68.32 -4.17
CA THR A 10 22.14 -69.19 -5.38
C THR A 10 21.08 -68.85 -6.45
N ALA A 11 21.58 -68.44 -7.63
CA ALA A 11 20.99 -68.55 -8.99
C ALA A 11 21.43 -69.89 -9.65
N PRO A 12 20.90 -70.40 -10.80
CA PRO A 12 20.94 -69.78 -12.16
C PRO A 12 19.65 -70.01 -13.03
N ASP A 13 19.28 -69.11 -13.96
CA ASP A 13 19.52 -69.04 -15.43
C ASP A 13 18.52 -69.79 -16.36
N GLU A 14 18.02 -69.04 -17.37
CA GLU A 14 17.42 -69.36 -18.69
C GLU A 14 16.13 -68.55 -19.03
N GLY A 15 16.21 -67.68 -20.07
CA GLY A 15 15.15 -66.78 -20.59
C GLY A 15 14.15 -67.45 -21.58
N PRO A 16 13.52 -66.75 -22.57
CA PRO A 16 13.57 -65.32 -22.90
C PRO A 16 12.22 -64.63 -23.33
N ALA A 17 12.31 -63.29 -23.49
CA ALA A 17 11.76 -62.43 -24.58
C ALA A 17 10.44 -61.61 -24.46
N ARG A 18 10.63 -60.30 -24.78
CA ARG A 18 9.74 -59.18 -25.20
C ARG A 18 9.00 -58.40 -24.09
N ALA A 19 9.03 -57.06 -24.00
CA ALA A 19 9.71 -56.00 -24.75
C ALA A 19 9.65 -54.68 -23.93
N ALA A 20 10.73 -53.90 -23.87
CA ALA A 20 10.72 -52.46 -23.59
C ALA A 20 12.06 -51.85 -24.02
N ILE A 21 12.00 -50.68 -24.67
CA ILE A 21 13.10 -49.94 -25.28
C ILE A 21 13.48 -48.77 -24.36
N PRO A 22 14.77 -48.59 -24.03
CA PRO A 22 15.37 -47.26 -23.83
C PRO A 22 16.55 -47.02 -24.79
N PRO A 23 16.98 -45.75 -24.98
CA PRO A 23 17.91 -45.35 -26.03
C PRO A 23 19.40 -45.54 -25.66
N ALA A 24 20.20 -45.55 -26.72
CA ALA A 24 21.53 -46.12 -26.81
C ALA A 24 22.68 -45.18 -26.43
N THR A 25 23.73 -45.86 -26.00
CA THR A 25 25.08 -45.49 -25.59
C THR A 25 26.02 -44.98 -26.68
N GLU A 26 27.02 -44.25 -26.20
CA GLU A 26 28.33 -43.93 -26.78
C GLU A 26 29.08 -45.12 -27.41
N THR A 27 29.93 -44.84 -28.41
CA THR A 27 31.14 -45.65 -28.69
C THR A 27 32.25 -44.83 -29.39
N ARG A 28 33.26 -44.44 -28.61
CA ARG A 28 34.72 -44.71 -28.73
C ARG A 28 35.45 -44.52 -30.09
N ALA A 29 36.53 -43.70 -30.09
CA ALA A 29 37.81 -43.99 -30.76
C ALA A 29 38.99 -43.14 -30.21
N HIS A 30 40.15 -43.77 -30.01
CA HIS A 30 41.42 -43.24 -29.48
C HIS A 30 42.40 -42.78 -30.58
N ALA A 31 43.24 -41.76 -30.31
CA ALA A 31 44.69 -41.65 -30.63
C ALA A 31 45.21 -40.22 -30.27
N ALA A 32 46.03 -40.04 -29.22
CA ALA A 32 47.50 -39.82 -29.20
C ALA A 32 47.96 -38.35 -29.42
N PRO A 33 49.06 -37.90 -28.77
CA PRO A 33 49.31 -36.49 -28.45
C PRO A 33 50.08 -35.76 -29.55
N THR A 34 49.78 -34.47 -29.74
CA THR A 34 50.62 -33.54 -30.51
C THR A 34 50.80 -32.26 -29.73
N GLU A 35 52.07 -31.91 -29.53
CA GLU A 35 52.61 -30.64 -29.08
C GLU A 35 52.13 -29.48 -29.97
N ASP A 36 52.29 -28.26 -29.44
CA ASP A 36 52.05 -26.94 -30.05
C ASP A 36 50.59 -26.45 -30.11
N ALA A 37 50.06 -26.10 -28.93
CA ALA A 37 49.03 -25.07 -28.81
C ALA A 37 49.73 -23.73 -28.50
N GLU A 38 49.87 -22.89 -29.52
CA GLU A 38 50.23 -21.47 -29.34
C GLU A 38 49.22 -20.83 -28.36
N GLU A 39 49.74 -20.29 -27.25
CA GLU A 39 48.99 -19.47 -26.31
C GLU A 39 48.30 -18.32 -27.05
N ARG A 40 46.96 -18.35 -27.14
CA ARG A 40 46.20 -17.13 -27.45
C ARG A 40 46.29 -16.21 -26.22
N PRO A 41 46.66 -14.93 -26.38
CA PRO A 41 46.64 -13.97 -25.27
C PRO A 41 45.24 -13.91 -24.66
N GLY A 42 45.15 -13.93 -23.32
CA GLY A 42 43.90 -14.00 -22.57
C GLY A 42 42.96 -12.82 -22.87
N ALA A 43 41.66 -13.10 -22.94
CA ALA A 43 40.62 -12.09 -23.13
C ALA A 43 40.54 -11.14 -21.93
N LEU A 44 40.23 -9.86 -22.19
CA LEU A 44 39.96 -8.84 -21.17
C LEU A 44 38.73 -9.24 -20.34
N HIS A 45 38.91 -9.42 -19.02
CA HIS A 45 37.82 -9.67 -18.08
C HIS A 45 37.53 -8.41 -17.27
N PHE A 46 36.52 -7.65 -17.71
CA PHE A 46 36.03 -6.45 -16.99
C PHE A 46 34.99 -6.84 -15.94
N SER A 47 35.06 -6.26 -14.73
CA SER A 47 34.25 -6.65 -13.56
C SER A 47 32.76 -6.24 -13.59
N SER A 48 32.27 -5.63 -14.66
CA SER A 48 30.85 -5.31 -14.86
C SER A 48 30.58 -5.02 -16.34
N THR A 49 30.24 -6.04 -17.13
CA THR A 49 29.90 -5.85 -18.55
C THR A 49 28.48 -6.32 -18.86
N VAL A 50 27.78 -5.54 -19.68
CA VAL A 50 26.51 -5.97 -20.31
C VAL A 50 26.84 -6.37 -21.75
N THR A 51 26.74 -7.67 -22.04
CA THR A 51 27.01 -8.23 -23.37
C THR A 51 25.83 -7.99 -24.31
N ARG A 52 26.09 -7.39 -25.49
CA ARG A 52 25.07 -7.22 -26.55
C ARG A 52 25.71 -7.44 -27.92
N GLY A 53 25.48 -8.60 -28.51
CA GLY A 53 26.12 -8.99 -29.78
C GLY A 53 27.63 -9.18 -29.61
N THR A 54 28.44 -8.64 -30.53
CA THR A 54 29.91 -8.71 -30.48
C THR A 54 30.57 -7.61 -29.63
N TYR A 55 29.77 -6.75 -29.00
CA TYR A 55 30.25 -5.64 -28.18
C TYR A 55 29.87 -5.83 -26.71
N HIS A 56 30.81 -5.52 -25.82
CA HIS A 56 30.64 -5.52 -24.36
C HIS A 56 30.80 -4.09 -23.86
N GLN A 57 29.75 -3.51 -23.30
CA GLN A 57 29.83 -2.19 -22.68
C GLN A 57 30.42 -2.32 -21.28
N CYS A 58 31.41 -1.50 -20.95
CA CYS A 58 32.00 -1.38 -19.62
C CYS A 58 31.40 -0.16 -18.91
N GLY A 59 30.69 -0.39 -17.80
CA GLY A 59 30.04 0.68 -17.03
C GLY A 59 28.76 1.25 -17.67
N THR A 60 28.26 2.36 -17.14
CA THR A 60 27.06 3.06 -17.65
C THR A 60 27.42 4.21 -18.59
N GLY A 61 26.51 4.60 -19.49
CA GLY A 61 26.69 5.76 -20.36
C GLY A 61 26.60 7.07 -19.56
N ARG A 62 27.66 7.89 -19.62
CA ARG A 62 27.79 9.14 -18.87
C ARG A 62 27.65 10.35 -19.78
N ARG A 63 26.94 11.39 -19.35
CA ARG A 63 26.68 12.58 -20.16
C ARG A 63 27.95 13.41 -20.33
N VAL A 64 28.30 13.70 -21.58
CA VAL A 64 29.52 14.41 -21.97
C VAL A 64 29.28 15.43 -23.07
N LYS A 65 30.14 16.44 -23.15
CA LYS A 65 30.34 17.28 -24.34
C LYS A 65 31.64 16.92 -25.04
N LEU A 66 31.58 16.77 -26.35
CA LEU A 66 32.73 16.48 -27.19
C LEU A 66 33.27 17.77 -27.82
N TYR A 67 34.58 17.99 -27.71
CA TYR A 67 35.28 19.12 -28.32
C TYR A 67 36.37 18.64 -29.26
N ILE A 68 36.59 19.37 -30.36
CA ILE A 68 37.73 19.19 -31.26
C ILE A 68 38.48 20.50 -31.39
N LEU A 69 39.82 20.45 -31.33
CA LEU A 69 40.66 21.62 -31.53
C LEU A 69 40.76 21.95 -33.02
N GLU A 70 40.19 23.08 -33.44
CA GLU A 70 40.28 23.58 -34.82
C GLU A 70 41.17 24.84 -34.83
N GLY A 71 42.42 24.68 -35.27
CA GLY A 71 43.41 25.76 -35.32
C GLY A 71 44.01 26.10 -33.95
N GLN A 72 43.38 27.00 -33.20
CA GLN A 72 43.79 27.44 -31.85
C GLN A 72 42.62 27.56 -30.87
N ALA A 73 41.41 27.10 -31.26
CA ALA A 73 40.21 27.18 -30.45
C ALA A 73 39.49 25.83 -30.40
N TRP A 74 38.94 25.47 -29.24
CA TRP A 74 38.13 24.28 -29.06
C TRP A 74 36.72 24.51 -29.59
N THR A 75 36.31 23.70 -30.56
CA THR A 75 34.98 23.74 -31.19
C THR A 75 34.10 22.64 -30.57
N ASP A 76 32.92 23.02 -30.08
CA ASP A 76 31.91 22.08 -29.54
C ASP A 76 31.28 21.27 -30.69
N ARG A 77 31.34 19.94 -30.59
CA ARG A 77 30.80 18.99 -31.59
C ARG A 77 29.46 18.38 -31.17
N GLY A 78 28.96 18.67 -29.97
CA GLY A 78 27.66 18.21 -29.48
C GLY A 78 27.72 17.55 -28.11
N THR A 79 26.51 17.28 -27.58
CA THR A 79 26.31 16.61 -26.29
C THR A 79 25.80 15.19 -26.51
N GLY A 80 26.31 14.24 -25.75
CA GLY A 80 25.97 12.82 -25.88
C GLY A 80 26.30 12.01 -24.64
N TYR A 81 26.06 10.70 -24.72
CA TYR A 81 26.40 9.74 -23.66
C TYR A 81 27.60 8.91 -24.10
N CYS A 82 28.63 8.85 -23.26
CA CYS A 82 29.89 8.17 -23.52
C CYS A 82 30.07 6.95 -22.61
N ALA A 83 30.58 5.86 -23.18
CA ALA A 83 31.07 4.70 -22.43
C ALA A 83 32.23 4.01 -23.15
N GLY A 84 32.98 3.22 -22.38
CA GLY A 84 33.95 2.26 -22.91
C GLY A 84 33.25 1.02 -23.46
N VAL A 85 33.70 0.55 -24.62
CA VAL A 85 33.12 -0.61 -25.31
C VAL A 85 34.24 -1.52 -25.79
N TYR A 86 34.10 -2.82 -25.57
CA TYR A 86 35.03 -3.82 -26.08
C TYR A 86 34.39 -4.65 -27.20
N ASN A 87 35.05 -4.73 -28.36
CA ASN A 87 34.63 -5.54 -29.50
C ASN A 87 35.36 -6.90 -29.46
N GLU A 88 34.65 -7.96 -29.10
CA GLU A 88 35.24 -9.31 -28.96
C GLU A 88 35.67 -9.90 -30.32
N ALA A 89 34.96 -9.57 -31.40
CA ALA A 89 35.25 -10.11 -32.73
C ALA A 89 36.52 -9.53 -33.37
N LYS A 90 36.86 -8.28 -33.02
CA LYS A 90 38.06 -7.59 -33.50
C LYS A 90 39.18 -7.50 -32.45
N ASP A 91 38.89 -7.87 -31.20
CA ASP A 91 39.81 -7.73 -30.06
C ASP A 91 40.35 -6.29 -29.96
N GLU A 92 39.39 -5.35 -30.00
CA GLU A 92 39.58 -3.90 -30.02
C GLU A 92 38.70 -3.23 -28.96
N ALA A 93 39.27 -2.33 -28.18
CA ALA A 93 38.55 -1.47 -27.26
C ALA A 93 38.27 -0.11 -27.91
N LEU A 94 37.08 0.44 -27.68
CA LEU A 94 36.56 1.63 -28.30
C LEU A 94 35.99 2.57 -27.23
N LEU A 95 36.17 3.87 -27.45
CA LEU A 95 35.44 4.93 -26.75
C LEU A 95 34.31 5.43 -27.64
N VAL A 96 33.07 5.23 -27.20
CA VAL A 96 31.88 5.50 -28.01
C VAL A 96 31.04 6.56 -27.32
N THR A 97 30.69 7.61 -28.08
CA THR A 97 29.75 8.66 -27.65
C THR A 97 28.57 8.71 -28.59
N ARG A 98 27.36 8.43 -28.10
CA ARG A 98 26.12 8.54 -28.88
C ARG A 98 25.43 9.87 -28.63
N LYS A 99 24.85 10.49 -29.68
CA LYS A 99 24.12 11.76 -29.57
C LYS A 99 22.96 11.61 -28.58
N GLU A 100 22.79 12.62 -27.72
CA GLU A 100 21.73 12.66 -26.71
C GLU A 100 20.33 12.48 -27.33
N GLU A 101 20.09 13.08 -28.50
CA GLU A 101 18.80 13.02 -29.22
C GLU A 101 18.43 11.64 -29.79
N HIS A 102 19.40 10.72 -29.90
CA HIS A 102 19.22 9.36 -30.41
C HIS A 102 19.33 8.30 -29.29
N CYS A 103 19.51 8.72 -28.04
CA CYS A 103 19.52 7.82 -26.90
C CYS A 103 18.09 7.65 -26.37
N GLU A 104 17.59 6.43 -26.31
CA GLU A 104 16.36 6.15 -25.58
C GLU A 104 16.65 6.24 -24.08
N VAL A 105 15.90 7.09 -23.39
CA VAL A 105 15.82 7.03 -21.93
C VAL A 105 15.17 5.69 -21.61
N LEU A 106 15.97 4.72 -21.13
CA LEU A 106 15.43 3.66 -20.30
C LEU A 106 14.92 4.41 -19.07
N GLY A 107 13.61 4.70 -19.05
CA GLY A 107 12.97 5.44 -17.98
C GLY A 107 13.38 4.90 -16.61
N ASP A 108 13.17 5.71 -15.57
CA ASP A 108 13.43 5.32 -14.18
C ASP A 108 13.13 3.83 -14.01
N VAL A 109 14.18 3.05 -13.75
CA VAL A 109 13.94 1.73 -13.17
C VAL A 109 13.20 2.07 -11.89
N LEU A 110 11.90 1.81 -11.88
CA LEU A 110 10.98 2.12 -10.81
C LEU A 110 11.47 1.43 -9.53
N ASP A 111 12.37 2.06 -8.80
CA ASP A 111 12.24 2.14 -7.36
C ASP A 111 11.21 3.24 -7.12
N GLY A 112 9.97 2.80 -6.88
CA GLY A 112 8.84 3.71 -6.68
C GLY A 112 9.05 4.61 -5.48
N GLY A 113 9.00 5.92 -5.73
CA GLY A 113 8.94 6.95 -4.70
C GLY A 113 8.94 8.33 -5.35
N ASP A 114 7.76 8.93 -5.46
CA ASP A 114 7.57 10.32 -5.89
C ASP A 114 8.34 11.28 -4.99
N ASP A 115 9.31 12.02 -5.55
CA ASP A 115 9.56 13.41 -5.16
C ASP A 115 10.22 14.17 -6.32
N VAL A 116 9.44 15.09 -6.88
CA VAL A 116 9.84 16.05 -7.92
C VAL A 116 10.68 17.13 -7.23
N ASP A 117 12.01 16.97 -7.21
CA ASP A 117 13.00 18.06 -7.34
C ASP A 117 14.48 17.66 -7.09
N ASN A 118 14.85 16.36 -7.09
CA ASN A 118 16.27 15.99 -7.10
C ASN A 118 16.51 14.71 -7.91
N ALA A 119 16.70 14.86 -9.23
CA ALA A 119 16.92 13.75 -10.14
C ALA A 119 18.19 12.96 -9.76
N ALA A 120 18.03 11.66 -9.47
CA ALA A 120 19.12 10.70 -9.44
C ALA A 120 19.86 10.68 -10.79
N PRO A 121 21.17 10.35 -10.84
CA PRO A 121 21.91 10.31 -12.09
C PRO A 121 21.29 9.24 -12.99
N SER A 122 20.64 9.69 -14.06
CA SER A 122 20.01 8.82 -15.04
C SER A 122 21.07 7.86 -15.60
N LYS A 123 20.95 6.56 -15.30
CA LYS A 123 21.84 5.52 -15.83
C LYS A 123 21.45 5.24 -17.28
N TYR A 124 22.17 5.82 -18.24
CA TYR A 124 21.92 5.54 -19.65
C TYR A 124 22.64 4.25 -20.06
N MET A 125 21.95 3.42 -20.84
CA MET A 125 22.57 2.25 -21.48
C MET A 125 22.69 2.56 -22.97
N LEU A 126 23.91 2.51 -23.51
CA LEU A 126 24.13 2.75 -24.92
C LEU A 126 23.69 1.49 -25.67
N VAL A 127 22.59 1.56 -26.41
CA VAL A 127 22.26 0.51 -27.38
C VAL A 127 23.21 0.69 -28.56
N ILE A 128 24.24 -0.15 -28.61
CA ILE A 128 25.24 -0.15 -29.69
C ILE A 128 24.70 -0.98 -30.83
N ASP A 129 24.53 -0.36 -31.99
CA ASP A 129 24.15 -1.04 -33.23
C ASP A 129 25.37 -1.75 -33.82
N GLU A 130 25.18 -2.83 -34.60
CA GLU A 130 26.27 -3.64 -35.17
C GLU A 130 27.18 -2.82 -36.11
N ARG A 131 26.72 -1.66 -36.57
CA ARG A 131 27.46 -0.72 -37.41
C ARG A 131 27.60 0.63 -36.72
N LEU A 132 28.82 0.97 -36.31
CA LEU A 132 29.20 2.25 -35.70
C LEU A 132 29.31 3.40 -36.73
N ASP A 133 28.75 3.23 -37.94
CA ASP A 133 28.82 4.15 -39.08
C ASP A 133 27.52 4.95 -39.29
N THR A 134 26.57 4.87 -38.36
CA THR A 134 25.33 5.65 -38.36
C THR A 134 25.53 7.07 -37.84
N ASP A 135 24.74 8.03 -38.35
CA ASP A 135 24.76 9.46 -37.94
C ASP A 135 24.43 9.71 -36.45
N ASP A 136 24.02 8.66 -35.73
CA ASP A 136 23.66 8.64 -34.32
C ASP A 136 24.87 8.82 -33.37
N TYR A 137 26.10 8.55 -33.82
CA TYR A 137 27.30 8.62 -32.98
C TYR A 137 28.06 9.93 -33.18
N LEU A 138 28.49 10.54 -32.06
CA LEU A 138 29.40 11.70 -32.05
C LEU A 138 30.87 11.28 -32.08
N LEU A 139 31.19 10.14 -31.47
CA LEU A 139 32.53 9.60 -31.38
C LEU A 139 32.47 8.07 -31.44
N SER A 140 33.36 7.50 -32.26
CA SER A 140 33.70 6.09 -32.24
C SER A 140 35.21 6.00 -32.46
N SER A 141 35.96 6.12 -31.37
CA SER A 141 37.42 6.15 -31.41
C SER A 141 38.02 4.86 -30.85
N PRO A 142 38.97 4.21 -31.53
CA PRO A 142 39.71 3.10 -30.95
C PRO A 142 40.65 3.60 -29.84
N VAL A 143 40.66 2.88 -28.72
CA VAL A 143 41.61 3.16 -27.65
C VAL A 143 43.00 2.76 -28.12
N VAL A 144 43.89 3.74 -28.26
CA VAL A 144 45.25 3.51 -28.77
C VAL A 144 46.21 3.14 -27.64
N LYS A 145 47.26 2.39 -27.99
CA LYS A 145 48.28 1.93 -27.04
C LYS A 145 49.20 3.04 -26.53
N ASP A 146 49.35 4.11 -27.31
CA ASP A 146 50.26 5.20 -26.98
C ASP A 146 49.67 6.06 -25.86
N ASP A 147 50.51 6.63 -25.00
CA ASP A 147 50.11 7.48 -23.87
C ASP A 147 49.68 8.88 -24.34
N VAL A 148 48.54 8.92 -25.05
CA VAL A 148 47.97 10.14 -25.64
C VAL A 148 46.85 10.73 -24.80
N TYR A 149 46.30 9.99 -23.84
CA TYR A 149 45.17 10.41 -23.01
C TYR A 149 45.66 11.15 -21.76
N GLN A 150 45.06 12.31 -21.48
CA GLN A 150 45.38 13.14 -20.33
C GLN A 150 44.10 13.54 -19.60
N ARG A 151 44.04 13.24 -18.30
CA ARG A 151 42.98 13.75 -17.43
C ARG A 151 43.34 15.17 -16.96
N GLN A 152 42.49 16.13 -17.27
CA GLN A 152 42.60 17.49 -16.78
C GLN A 152 41.43 17.77 -15.82
N GLN A 153 41.73 18.15 -14.58
CA GLN A 153 40.72 18.31 -13.52
C GLN A 153 39.94 17.00 -13.25
N ASP A 154 38.85 17.07 -12.51
CA ASP A 154 38.04 15.90 -12.15
C ASP A 154 37.00 15.54 -13.22
N THR A 155 36.84 16.34 -14.28
CA THR A 155 35.74 16.22 -15.25
C THR A 155 36.16 16.27 -16.72
N LEU A 156 37.45 16.21 -17.06
CA LEU A 156 37.90 16.41 -18.44
C LEU A 156 38.97 15.40 -18.86
N VAL A 157 38.80 14.80 -20.04
CA VAL A 157 39.76 13.87 -20.67
C VAL A 157 40.12 14.40 -22.05
N VAL A 158 41.41 14.60 -22.33
CA VAL A 158 41.93 15.17 -23.58
C VAL A 158 42.89 14.19 -24.23
N TRP A 159 42.83 14.01 -25.55
CA TRP A 159 43.82 13.19 -26.28
C TRP A 159 43.98 13.62 -27.73
N THR A 160 45.04 13.14 -28.38
CA THR A 160 45.29 13.35 -29.81
C THR A 160 45.06 12.03 -30.56
N GLU A 161 44.20 12.04 -31.57
CA GLU A 161 43.94 10.89 -32.45
C GLU A 161 45.12 10.59 -33.38
N PRO A 162 45.21 9.36 -33.93
CA PRO A 162 46.21 9.02 -34.95
C PRO A 162 46.14 9.86 -36.22
N ASP A 163 44.99 10.49 -36.49
CA ASP A 163 44.82 11.42 -37.62
C ASP A 163 45.37 12.84 -37.34
N GLY A 164 45.85 13.09 -36.12
CA GLY A 164 46.43 14.35 -35.67
C GLY A 164 45.43 15.35 -35.09
N SER A 165 44.17 14.95 -34.88
CA SER A 165 43.14 15.81 -34.28
C SER A 165 43.19 15.74 -32.75
N ASP A 166 43.17 16.90 -32.08
CA ASP A 166 43.03 16.95 -30.61
C ASP A 166 41.55 16.94 -30.21
N LEU A 167 41.17 15.99 -29.38
CA LEU A 167 39.83 15.75 -28.84
C LEU A 167 39.80 16.03 -27.34
N ALA A 168 38.65 16.48 -26.85
CA ALA A 168 38.37 16.53 -25.42
C ALA A 168 36.93 16.12 -25.10
N LEU A 169 36.77 15.33 -24.04
CA LEU A 169 35.50 14.99 -23.42
C LEU A 169 35.39 15.74 -22.10
N SER A 170 34.34 16.56 -21.98
CA SER A 170 33.96 17.22 -20.74
C SER A 170 32.74 16.53 -20.14
N PHE A 171 32.92 15.93 -18.98
CA PHE A 171 31.90 15.18 -18.25
C PHE A 171 31.06 16.14 -17.40
N GLN A 172 29.76 15.86 -17.32
CA GLN A 172 28.86 16.60 -16.42
C GLN A 172 29.16 16.30 -14.94
N GLU A 173 29.57 15.05 -14.65
CA GLU A 173 29.81 14.53 -13.30
C GLU A 173 31.24 13.97 -13.20
N PRO A 174 31.96 14.22 -12.09
CA PRO A 174 33.31 13.70 -11.89
C PRO A 174 33.36 12.17 -11.78
N GLU A 175 32.29 11.54 -11.28
CA GLU A 175 32.16 10.08 -11.21
C GLU A 175 32.24 9.44 -12.61
N GLY A 176 31.57 10.06 -13.59
CA GLY A 176 31.59 9.56 -14.97
C GLY A 176 32.94 9.74 -15.67
N CYS A 177 33.67 10.79 -15.31
CA CYS A 177 35.04 11.01 -15.77
C CYS A 177 35.98 9.91 -15.24
N ASN A 178 35.85 9.56 -13.95
CA ASN A 178 36.64 8.49 -13.33
C ASN A 178 36.37 7.12 -13.99
N GLU A 179 35.10 6.77 -14.23
CA GLU A 179 34.74 5.49 -14.88
C GLU A 179 35.40 5.33 -16.26
N VAL A 180 35.34 6.36 -17.11
CA VAL A 180 35.95 6.32 -18.45
C VAL A 180 37.48 6.35 -18.36
N TRP A 181 38.03 7.07 -17.40
CA TRP A 181 39.49 7.12 -17.17
C TRP A 181 40.06 5.77 -16.74
N ASP A 182 39.38 5.08 -15.81
CA ASP A 182 39.78 3.76 -15.34
C ASP A 182 39.74 2.75 -16.50
N PHE A 183 38.70 2.79 -17.34
CA PHE A 183 38.60 1.97 -18.55
C PHE A 183 39.76 2.22 -19.54
N LEU A 184 40.07 3.48 -19.86
CA LEU A 184 41.19 3.83 -20.76
C LEU A 184 42.52 3.29 -20.22
N THR A 185 42.74 3.45 -18.92
CA THR A 185 43.97 3.02 -18.25
C THR A 185 44.10 1.49 -18.26
N GLU A 186 43.02 0.77 -17.97
CA GLU A 186 42.96 -0.70 -17.97
C GLU A 186 43.24 -1.28 -19.36
N VAL A 187 42.64 -0.67 -20.39
CA VAL A 187 42.82 -1.06 -21.79
C VAL A 187 44.25 -0.80 -22.28
N GLN A 188 44.81 0.38 -22.01
CA GLN A 188 46.20 0.70 -22.38
C GLN A 188 47.19 -0.26 -21.72
N LEU A 189 46.97 -0.60 -20.45
CA LEU A 189 47.77 -1.60 -19.75
C LEU A 189 47.69 -2.98 -20.41
N HIS A 190 46.48 -3.42 -20.77
CA HIS A 190 46.29 -4.70 -21.45
C HIS A 190 47.03 -4.76 -22.80
N PHE A 191 46.99 -3.68 -23.59
CA PHE A 191 47.74 -3.59 -24.85
C PHE A 191 49.26 -3.63 -24.63
N MET A 192 49.78 -2.92 -23.62
CA MET A 192 51.21 -2.93 -23.29
C MET A 192 51.69 -4.31 -22.81
N LEU A 193 50.86 -5.03 -22.04
CA LEU A 193 51.23 -6.33 -21.46
C LEU A 193 51.09 -7.50 -22.43
N ASN A 194 50.12 -7.49 -23.34
CA ASN A 194 49.75 -8.67 -24.13
C ASN A 194 50.07 -8.57 -25.63
N LYS A 195 50.32 -7.37 -26.19
CA LYS A 195 50.45 -7.17 -27.65
C LYS A 195 51.72 -6.45 -28.13
N ASP A 196 52.58 -5.93 -27.25
CA ASP A 196 53.84 -5.26 -27.66
C ASP A 196 55.08 -6.18 -27.51
N PRO A 197 55.70 -6.65 -28.63
CA PRO A 197 56.84 -7.57 -28.60
C PRO A 197 58.14 -6.95 -28.05
N ASN A 198 58.16 -5.64 -27.82
CA ASN A 198 59.33 -4.92 -27.33
C ASN A 198 59.54 -5.04 -25.80
N TYR A 199 58.56 -5.57 -25.07
CA TYR A 199 58.63 -5.81 -23.62
C TYR A 199 58.96 -7.26 -23.30
N SER A 200 60.03 -7.49 -22.53
CA SER A 200 60.39 -8.84 -22.08
C SER A 200 59.41 -9.36 -21.02
N ALA A 201 59.36 -10.67 -20.79
CA ALA A 201 58.53 -11.25 -19.73
C ALA A 201 58.82 -10.65 -18.34
N ALA A 202 60.06 -10.23 -18.08
CA ALA A 202 60.45 -9.58 -16.83
C ALA A 202 59.99 -8.12 -16.76
N ASP A 203 59.92 -7.41 -17.90
CA ASP A 203 59.40 -6.05 -17.94
C ASP A 203 57.88 -6.03 -17.84
N ARG A 204 57.19 -7.04 -18.41
CA ARG A 204 55.74 -7.25 -18.21
C ARG A 204 55.40 -7.54 -16.75
N GLU A 205 56.22 -8.34 -16.06
CA GLU A 205 56.05 -8.61 -14.63
C GLU A 205 56.32 -7.37 -13.77
N ARG A 206 57.35 -6.58 -14.11
CA ARG A 206 57.63 -5.31 -13.44
C ARG A 206 56.56 -4.25 -13.68
N LEU A 207 55.99 -4.19 -14.87
CA LEU A 207 54.93 -3.24 -15.20
C LEU A 207 53.59 -3.67 -14.57
N ARG A 208 53.29 -4.97 -14.49
CA ARG A 208 52.20 -5.51 -13.67
C ARG A 208 52.39 -5.18 -12.18
N ALA A 209 53.61 -5.35 -11.67
CA ALA A 209 53.94 -5.01 -10.28
C ALA A 209 53.89 -3.49 -10.02
N ALA A 210 54.33 -2.65 -10.95
CA ALA A 210 54.27 -1.19 -10.81
C ALA A 210 52.83 -0.63 -11.00
N TYR A 211 52.02 -1.27 -11.86
CA TYR A 211 50.61 -0.94 -12.02
C TYR A 211 49.78 -1.43 -10.83
N ALA A 212 50.10 -2.62 -10.31
CA ALA A 212 49.64 -3.08 -9.02
C ALA A 212 50.07 -2.06 -7.96
N GLU A 213 51.34 -1.70 -7.77
CA GLU A 213 51.78 -0.68 -6.80
C GLU A 213 51.12 0.71 -6.98
N ALA A 214 50.70 1.10 -8.19
CA ALA A 214 50.01 2.37 -8.44
C ALA A 214 48.49 2.33 -8.16
N HIS A 215 47.83 1.17 -8.32
CA HIS A 215 46.42 0.93 -7.97
C HIS A 215 46.25 0.21 -6.62
N ASP A 216 47.36 -0.24 -6.05
CA ASP A 216 47.60 -0.90 -4.79
C ASP A 216 48.61 -0.07 -4.01
N ASP A 217 48.35 1.25 -3.92
CA ASP A 217 48.73 2.08 -2.77
C ASP A 217 47.91 1.66 -1.52
N ALA A 218 47.70 0.35 -1.41
CA ALA A 218 47.25 -0.42 -0.30
C ALA A 218 48.47 -0.63 0.60
N SER A 219 48.67 0.32 1.51
CA SER A 219 48.82 -0.16 2.88
C SER A 219 47.67 -1.15 3.14
N ASP A 220 47.95 -2.39 3.55
CA ASP A 220 46.98 -3.16 4.31
C ASP A 220 46.43 -2.19 5.36
N PHE A 221 45.16 -1.79 5.22
CA PHE A 221 44.54 -0.94 6.22
C PHE A 221 44.60 -1.72 7.54
N ARG A 222 45.28 -1.16 8.54
CA ARG A 222 45.51 -1.83 9.83
C ARG A 222 45.39 -0.81 10.93
N LEU A 223 44.55 -1.11 11.91
CA LEU A 223 44.45 -0.34 13.14
C LEU A 223 45.17 -1.07 14.29
N PRO A 224 45.83 -0.34 15.20
CA PRO A 224 46.42 -0.93 16.40
C PRO A 224 45.33 -1.48 17.34
N ALA A 225 45.68 -2.36 18.29
CA ALA A 225 44.72 -2.82 19.28
C ALA A 225 44.14 -1.63 20.09
N PRO A 226 42.81 -1.58 20.34
CA PRO A 226 42.18 -0.42 20.95
C PRO A 226 42.53 -0.26 22.44
N ASP A 227 42.91 0.95 22.80
CA ASP A 227 43.23 1.42 24.15
C ASP A 227 42.68 2.86 24.34
N ALA A 228 42.50 3.28 25.58
CA ALA A 228 42.06 4.63 25.93
C ALA A 228 42.98 5.72 25.34
N ASP A 229 44.28 5.44 25.23
CA ASP A 229 45.27 6.39 24.73
C ASP A 229 45.28 6.52 23.20
N ASN A 230 44.85 5.49 22.46
CA ASN A 230 44.91 5.45 20.99
C ASN A 230 43.54 5.52 20.30
N VAL A 231 42.43 5.48 21.05
CA VAL A 231 41.06 5.51 20.48
C VAL A 231 40.78 6.72 19.59
N GLY A 232 41.35 7.88 19.93
CA GLY A 232 41.27 9.09 19.09
C GLY A 232 42.00 8.97 17.76
N GLN A 233 43.16 8.30 17.76
CA GLN A 233 43.90 7.99 16.55
C GLN A 233 43.13 7.00 15.68
N ILE A 234 42.57 5.95 16.29
CA ILE A 234 41.73 4.95 15.59
C ILE A 234 40.55 5.63 14.88
N ALA A 235 39.83 6.51 15.59
CA ALA A 235 38.69 7.23 15.00
C ALA A 235 39.11 8.12 13.82
N HIS A 236 40.28 8.76 13.89
CA HIS A 236 40.81 9.60 12.82
C HIS A 236 41.26 8.77 11.61
N GLU A 237 42.04 7.71 11.82
CA GLU A 237 42.52 6.83 10.75
C GLU A 237 41.37 6.14 10.02
N LEU A 238 40.35 5.69 10.75
CA LEU A 238 39.16 5.10 10.16
C LEU A 238 38.38 6.11 9.31
N ARG A 239 38.26 7.36 9.78
CA ARG A 239 37.57 8.45 9.06
C ARG A 239 38.30 8.80 7.77
N ASP A 240 39.61 8.99 7.85
CA ASP A 240 40.44 9.35 6.70
C ASP A 240 40.42 8.24 5.64
N ALA A 241 40.51 6.98 6.06
CA ALA A 241 40.43 5.84 5.15
C ALA A 241 39.10 5.76 4.40
N CYS A 242 37.98 6.10 5.04
CA CYS A 242 36.65 6.09 4.42
C CYS A 242 36.40 7.26 3.43
N GLN A 243 37.20 8.33 3.50
CA GLN A 243 37.09 9.52 2.64
C GLN A 243 37.88 9.37 1.33
N LEU A 244 38.80 8.42 1.25
CA LEU A 244 39.71 8.22 0.12
C LEU A 244 39.10 7.42 -1.06
N GLY A 245 37.77 7.27 -1.08
CA GLY A 245 37.01 6.65 -2.18
C GLY A 245 36.31 5.33 -1.83
N PRO A 246 35.41 4.84 -2.69
CA PRO A 246 34.59 3.65 -2.43
C PRO A 246 35.40 2.36 -2.32
N VAL A 247 36.42 2.17 -3.18
CA VAL A 247 37.29 0.97 -3.17
C VAL A 247 38.06 0.86 -1.85
N ARG A 248 38.54 1.97 -1.28
CA ARG A 248 39.23 1.96 0.00
C ARG A 248 38.27 1.65 1.16
N ARG A 249 37.04 2.18 1.09
CA ARG A 249 35.99 1.88 2.08
C ARG A 249 35.67 0.39 2.13
N GLU A 250 35.54 -0.26 0.97
CA GLU A 250 35.30 -1.71 0.89
C GLU A 250 36.43 -2.52 1.55
N LYS A 251 37.71 -2.18 1.27
CA LYS A 251 38.87 -2.81 1.94
C LYS A 251 38.87 -2.60 3.46
N VAL A 252 38.43 -1.42 3.93
CA VAL A 252 38.29 -1.12 5.38
C VAL A 252 37.20 -2.00 5.99
N ILE A 253 36.05 -2.15 5.34
CA ILE A 253 34.94 -3.01 5.78
C ILE A 253 35.41 -4.46 5.87
N GLU A 254 36.06 -4.96 4.82
CA GLU A 254 36.62 -6.32 4.77
C GLU A 254 37.59 -6.56 5.93
N TRP A 255 38.49 -5.61 6.20
CA TRP A 255 39.43 -5.71 7.31
C TRP A 255 38.74 -5.69 8.68
N LEU A 256 37.75 -4.81 8.89
CA LEU A 256 37.00 -4.72 10.15
C LEU A 256 36.29 -6.03 10.49
N LEU A 257 35.72 -6.69 9.48
CA LEU A 257 35.05 -7.99 9.58
C LEU A 257 36.07 -9.10 9.86
N ASN A 258 37.15 -9.19 9.06
CA ASN A 258 38.17 -10.22 9.20
C ASN A 258 38.90 -10.19 10.55
N GLU A 259 39.13 -8.99 11.11
CA GLU A 259 39.82 -8.81 12.38
C GLU A 259 38.88 -8.79 13.60
N ASP A 260 37.57 -8.98 13.42
CA ASP A 260 36.57 -8.88 14.48
C ASP A 260 36.74 -7.60 15.32
N TYR A 261 37.03 -6.49 14.64
CA TYR A 261 37.60 -5.33 15.30
C TYR A 261 36.61 -4.61 16.22
N ILE A 262 35.31 -4.63 15.89
CA ILE A 262 34.26 -4.04 16.74
C ILE A 262 34.19 -4.77 18.09
N ARG A 263 34.35 -6.10 18.11
CA ARG A 263 34.41 -6.88 19.36
C ARG A 263 35.58 -6.48 20.24
N LYS A 264 36.72 -6.12 19.64
CA LYS A 264 37.90 -5.63 20.36
C LYS A 264 37.64 -4.27 21.05
N LEU A 265 36.66 -3.47 20.60
CA LEU A 265 36.28 -2.21 21.25
C LEU A 265 35.42 -2.41 22.52
N ILE A 266 34.75 -3.56 22.66
CA ILE A 266 33.81 -3.82 23.76
C ILE A 266 34.46 -3.77 25.16
N PRO A 267 35.63 -4.40 25.40
CA PRO A 267 36.30 -4.31 26.70
C PRO A 267 36.71 -2.86 27.05
N LEU A 268 37.15 -2.10 26.05
CA LEU A 268 37.51 -0.69 26.22
C LEU A 268 36.28 0.14 26.60
N PHE A 269 35.15 -0.08 25.93
CA PHE A 269 33.88 0.56 26.26
C PHE A 269 33.46 0.31 27.70
N HIS A 270 33.44 -0.95 28.15
CA HIS A 270 33.06 -1.27 29.53
C HIS A 270 34.00 -0.65 30.56
N ALA A 271 35.31 -0.61 30.29
CA ALA A 271 36.30 0.03 31.17
C ALA A 271 36.15 1.57 31.19
N ALA A 272 35.82 2.19 30.07
CA ALA A 272 35.54 3.63 29.98
C ALA A 272 34.25 3.99 30.70
N GLU A 273 33.18 3.20 30.51
CA GLU A 273 31.89 3.38 31.18
C GLU A 273 32.00 3.26 32.70
N ALA A 274 32.73 2.25 33.20
CA ALA A 274 32.96 2.07 34.64
C ALA A 274 33.74 3.23 35.29
N ARG A 275 34.60 3.91 34.51
CA ARG A 275 35.37 5.07 34.95
C ARG A 275 34.66 6.41 34.68
N ALA A 276 33.50 6.38 34.02
CA ALA A 276 32.80 7.56 33.51
C ALA A 276 33.70 8.46 32.63
N ASP A 277 34.57 7.85 31.82
CA ASP A 277 35.48 8.56 30.93
C ASP A 277 34.77 9.03 29.65
N LEU A 278 34.19 10.23 29.71
CA LEU A 278 33.37 10.79 28.63
C LEU A 278 34.16 11.03 27.33
N ALA A 279 35.47 11.31 27.40
CA ALA A 279 36.26 11.58 26.19
C ALA A 279 36.42 10.32 25.33
N VAL A 280 36.73 9.20 25.97
CA VAL A 280 36.80 7.88 25.32
C VAL A 280 35.42 7.46 24.83
N LEU A 281 34.36 7.64 25.63
CA LEU A 281 32.99 7.27 25.26
C LEU A 281 32.46 8.07 24.05
N HIS A 282 32.73 9.37 23.98
CA HIS A 282 32.39 10.19 22.80
C HIS A 282 33.14 9.73 21.55
N THR A 283 34.40 9.31 21.70
CA THR A 283 35.19 8.81 20.57
C THR A 283 34.66 7.45 20.09
N LEU A 284 34.25 6.57 21.01
CA LEU A 284 33.60 5.30 20.69
C LEU A 284 32.24 5.51 19.99
N TYR A 285 31.47 6.52 20.41
CA TYR A 285 30.26 6.94 19.69
C TYR A 285 30.57 7.29 18.23
N ASP A 286 31.61 8.11 17.99
CA ASP A 286 31.99 8.52 16.64
C ASP A 286 32.46 7.35 15.78
N ILE A 287 33.14 6.36 16.36
CA ILE A 287 33.57 5.14 15.66
C ILE A 287 32.35 4.32 15.23
N VAL A 288 31.41 4.01 16.13
CA VAL A 288 30.21 3.22 15.78
C VAL A 288 29.33 4.00 14.79
N LYS A 289 29.22 5.32 14.95
CA LYS A 289 28.55 6.19 13.98
C LYS A 289 29.19 6.07 12.59
N LEU A 290 30.53 6.14 12.51
CA LEU A 290 31.25 6.02 11.25
C LEU A 290 31.03 4.65 10.59
N VAL A 291 31.09 3.57 11.37
CA VAL A 291 30.80 2.19 10.93
C VAL A 291 29.39 2.09 10.33
N LEU A 292 28.38 2.65 10.99
CA LEU A 292 27.00 2.67 10.46
C LEU A 292 26.88 3.48 9.16
N THR A 293 27.59 4.62 9.03
CA THR A 293 27.60 5.41 7.79
C THR A 293 28.37 4.78 6.63
N MET A 294 29.06 3.65 6.84
CA MET A 294 29.73 2.93 5.75
C MET A 294 28.74 2.26 4.80
N ASN A 295 27.46 2.16 5.19
CA ASN A 295 26.38 1.72 4.31
C ASN A 295 26.58 0.30 3.75
N ASP A 296 27.14 -0.59 4.57
CA ASP A 296 27.38 -2.00 4.23
C ASP A 296 26.44 -2.94 5.01
N ASN A 297 25.79 -3.86 4.29
CA ASN A 297 24.81 -4.78 4.86
C ASN A 297 25.43 -5.76 5.84
N VAL A 298 26.59 -6.35 5.50
CA VAL A 298 27.24 -7.38 6.31
C VAL A 298 27.75 -6.78 7.61
N LEU A 299 28.28 -5.56 7.55
CA LEU A 299 28.74 -4.82 8.73
C LEU A 299 27.57 -4.43 9.65
N ILE A 300 26.41 -4.07 9.09
CA ILE A 300 25.21 -3.82 9.89
C ILE A 300 24.74 -5.12 10.55
N GLU A 301 24.70 -6.24 9.82
CA GLU A 301 24.35 -7.55 10.39
C GLU A 301 25.30 -7.96 11.52
N TYR A 302 26.61 -7.72 11.35
CA TYR A 302 27.61 -7.93 12.41
C TYR A 302 27.34 -7.10 13.67
N LEU A 303 26.85 -5.86 13.52
CA LEU A 303 26.45 -5.04 14.66
C LEU A 303 25.18 -5.54 15.36
N LEU A 304 24.34 -6.33 14.70
CA LEU A 304 23.11 -6.88 15.27
C LEU A 304 23.35 -8.13 16.10
N GLU A 305 24.52 -8.77 16.00
CA GLU A 305 24.85 -9.97 16.76
C GLU A 305 24.69 -9.76 18.28
N ASP A 306 24.18 -10.78 18.99
CA ASP A 306 23.72 -10.68 20.38
C ASP A 306 24.75 -10.08 21.36
N ASP A 307 26.02 -10.41 21.16
CA ASP A 307 27.12 -9.99 22.02
C ASP A 307 27.83 -8.71 21.56
N VAL A 308 27.48 -8.20 20.37
CA VAL A 308 27.97 -6.92 19.83
C VAL A 308 26.93 -5.81 20.00
N PHE A 309 25.65 -6.11 19.72
CA PHE A 309 24.57 -5.14 19.61
C PHE A 309 24.41 -4.25 20.84
N PHE A 310 24.34 -4.84 22.04
CA PHE A 310 24.20 -4.04 23.26
C PHE A 310 25.43 -3.17 23.53
N ALA A 311 26.63 -3.62 23.18
CA ALA A 311 27.82 -2.80 23.33
C ALA A 311 27.80 -1.63 22.33
N ALA A 312 27.47 -1.88 21.05
CA ALA A 312 27.36 -0.86 20.02
C ALA A 312 26.29 0.19 20.36
N VAL A 313 25.08 -0.24 20.75
CA VAL A 313 24.02 0.67 21.22
C VAL A 313 24.46 1.42 22.49
N GLY A 314 25.19 0.77 23.40
CA GLY A 314 25.75 1.39 24.58
C GLY A 314 26.76 2.50 24.26
N MET A 315 27.59 2.33 23.23
CA MET A 315 28.49 3.38 22.73
C MET A 315 27.68 4.54 22.13
N LEU A 316 26.57 4.24 21.42
CA LEU A 316 25.68 5.26 20.84
C LEU A 316 24.88 6.07 21.87
N GLU A 317 24.80 5.66 23.13
CA GLU A 317 24.12 6.41 24.20
C GLU A 317 24.85 7.71 24.60
N TYR A 318 26.14 7.83 24.27
CA TYR A 318 27.03 8.92 24.69
C TYR A 318 27.32 9.90 23.55
N SER A 319 26.26 10.53 23.04
CA SER A 319 26.37 11.49 21.93
C SER A 319 27.17 12.75 22.32
N PRO A 320 28.21 13.14 21.54
CA PRO A 320 28.95 14.38 21.76
C PRO A 320 28.09 15.65 21.62
N GLU A 321 26.96 15.58 20.91
CA GLU A 321 26.01 16.70 20.77
C GLU A 321 25.31 17.03 22.10
N PHE A 322 25.21 16.03 22.99
CA PHE A 322 24.60 16.17 24.31
C PHE A 322 25.57 15.65 25.40
N PRO A 323 26.68 16.34 25.69
CA PRO A 323 27.76 15.85 26.57
C PRO A 323 27.36 15.48 28.00
N THR A 324 26.20 15.91 28.45
CA THR A 324 25.69 15.71 29.81
C THR A 324 24.48 14.79 29.89
N LEU A 325 23.99 14.28 28.76
CA LEU A 325 22.80 13.43 28.69
C LEU A 325 23.16 12.05 28.17
N LYS A 326 22.61 11.02 28.82
CA LYS A 326 22.70 9.62 28.39
C LYS A 326 21.33 9.16 27.90
N ALA A 327 21.23 8.74 26.64
CA ALA A 327 19.97 8.35 26.02
C ALA A 327 19.34 7.07 26.61
N SER A 328 20.15 6.22 27.27
CA SER A 328 19.71 5.01 28.00
C SER A 328 18.92 4.01 27.14
N TYR A 329 19.32 3.84 25.87
CA TYR A 329 18.72 2.90 24.92
C TYR A 329 18.73 1.45 25.40
N ARG A 330 19.82 0.97 26.02
CA ARG A 330 19.95 -0.40 26.53
C ARG A 330 18.95 -0.70 27.64
N ASP A 331 18.69 0.28 28.52
CA ASP A 331 17.74 0.10 29.62
C ASP A 331 16.32 -0.16 29.10
N TYR A 332 15.92 0.50 28.01
CA TYR A 332 14.65 0.24 27.33
C TYR A 332 14.63 -1.18 26.72
N LEU A 333 15.64 -1.51 25.92
CA LEU A 333 15.73 -2.81 25.23
C LEU A 333 15.86 -4.01 26.17
N GLN A 334 16.45 -3.84 27.34
CA GLN A 334 16.67 -4.92 28.30
C GLN A 334 15.58 -5.06 29.37
N ARG A 335 14.88 -3.97 29.73
CA ARG A 335 13.90 -3.98 30.83
C ARG A 335 12.46 -3.72 30.40
N GLN A 336 12.23 -3.03 29.28
CA GLN A 336 10.90 -2.61 28.85
C GLN A 336 10.44 -3.38 27.61
N ALA A 337 11.35 -3.70 26.70
CA ALA A 337 11.07 -4.50 25.50
C ALA A 337 11.53 -5.95 25.67
N HIS A 338 10.63 -6.81 26.16
CA HIS A 338 10.86 -8.25 26.13
C HIS A 338 10.17 -8.87 24.92
N PHE A 339 10.90 -9.67 24.14
CA PHE A 339 10.30 -10.50 23.11
C PHE A 339 9.44 -11.59 23.77
N HIS A 340 8.15 -11.61 23.44
CA HIS A 340 7.22 -12.62 23.90
C HIS A 340 6.90 -13.53 22.72
N PRO A 341 7.50 -14.73 22.62
CA PRO A 341 7.17 -15.66 21.54
C PRO A 341 5.70 -16.07 21.69
N VAL A 342 4.87 -15.58 20.77
CA VAL A 342 3.46 -15.98 20.66
C VAL A 342 3.36 -17.35 20.01
N VAL A 343 4.25 -17.60 19.06
CA VAL A 343 4.34 -18.81 18.25
C VAL A 343 5.76 -19.38 18.37
N GLU A 344 5.89 -20.69 18.42
CA GLU A 344 7.18 -21.37 18.34
C GLU A 344 7.63 -21.48 16.89
N PHE A 345 8.85 -21.01 16.62
CA PHE A 345 9.52 -21.12 15.32
C PHE A 345 10.52 -22.29 15.39
N ASP A 346 10.39 -23.23 14.46
CA ASP A 346 11.27 -24.42 14.41
C ASP A 346 12.66 -24.09 13.84
N ASP A 347 12.76 -23.02 13.03
CA ASP A 347 14.01 -22.59 12.40
C ASP A 347 14.75 -21.54 13.26
N PRO A 348 15.94 -21.84 13.81
CA PRO A 348 16.71 -20.89 14.61
C PRO A 348 17.14 -19.66 13.81
N ASN A 349 17.37 -19.78 12.50
CA ASN A 349 17.74 -18.62 11.67
C ASN A 349 16.58 -17.62 11.56
N MET A 350 15.35 -18.12 11.51
CA MET A 350 14.15 -17.27 11.50
C MET A 350 13.97 -16.55 12.84
N VAL A 351 14.26 -17.24 13.95
CA VAL A 351 14.25 -16.63 15.28
C VAL A 351 15.26 -15.48 15.35
N THR A 352 16.49 -15.68 14.88
CA THR A 352 17.51 -14.62 14.79
C THR A 352 17.01 -13.45 13.94
N LYS A 353 16.46 -13.70 12.74
CA LYS A 353 15.88 -12.65 11.90
C LYS A 353 14.76 -11.86 12.57
N ILE A 354 13.92 -12.50 13.39
CA ILE A 354 12.86 -11.80 14.13
C ILE A 354 13.47 -10.84 15.17
N TYR A 355 14.47 -11.28 15.93
CA TYR A 355 15.19 -10.42 16.88
C TYR A 355 15.90 -9.28 16.16
N ASP A 356 16.59 -9.57 15.07
CA ASP A 356 17.34 -8.58 14.31
C ASP A 356 16.43 -7.57 13.61
N THR A 357 15.25 -7.99 13.15
CA THR A 357 14.21 -7.06 12.64
C THR A 357 13.81 -6.07 13.72
N TYR A 358 13.58 -6.55 14.96
CA TYR A 358 13.24 -5.66 16.08
C TYR A 358 14.38 -4.68 16.39
N ARG A 359 15.62 -5.17 16.41
CA ARG A 359 16.82 -4.34 16.62
C ARG A 359 17.00 -3.30 15.54
N LEU A 360 16.83 -3.67 14.27
CA LEU A 360 16.94 -2.79 13.11
C LEU A 360 15.89 -1.68 13.12
N VAL A 361 14.62 -2.03 13.39
CA VAL A 361 13.54 -1.04 13.50
C VAL A 361 13.83 -0.05 14.62
N TYR A 362 14.27 -0.53 15.79
CA TYR A 362 14.63 0.35 16.91
C TYR A 362 15.84 1.23 16.60
N LEU A 363 16.87 0.66 15.96
CA LEU A 363 18.04 1.38 15.50
C LEU A 363 17.61 2.50 14.54
N ARG A 364 16.84 2.20 13.50
CA ARG A 364 16.33 3.16 12.51
C ARG A 364 15.45 4.24 13.13
N ASP A 365 14.39 3.86 13.84
CA ASP A 365 13.30 4.78 14.23
C ASP A 365 13.58 5.54 15.53
N VAL A 366 14.42 5.01 16.43
CA VAL A 366 14.66 5.61 17.74
C VAL A 366 16.07 6.15 17.86
N ILE A 367 17.08 5.35 17.50
CA ILE A 367 18.48 5.75 17.69
C ILE A 367 18.92 6.69 16.56
N LEU A 368 18.64 6.34 15.31
CA LEU A 368 19.22 7.03 14.14
C LEU A 368 18.31 8.10 13.52
N ALA A 369 17.04 8.19 13.92
CA ALA A 369 16.02 9.08 13.35
C ALA A 369 16.37 10.59 13.30
N ARG A 370 17.46 11.03 13.95
CA ARG A 370 17.91 12.43 13.95
C ARG A 370 19.37 12.64 13.54
N LEU A 371 20.11 11.57 13.27
CA LEU A 371 21.58 11.58 13.33
C LEU A 371 22.30 11.20 12.03
N PHE A 372 21.58 10.66 11.04
CA PHE A 372 22.13 10.06 9.83
C PHE A 372 21.49 10.62 8.56
N ASP A 373 22.19 10.44 7.44
CA ASP A 373 21.75 10.81 6.10
C ASP A 373 20.72 9.83 5.54
N ASP A 374 20.00 10.27 4.50
CA ASP A 374 18.94 9.49 3.86
C ASP A 374 19.46 8.15 3.30
N ALA A 375 20.75 8.09 2.92
CA ALA A 375 21.41 6.87 2.44
C ALA A 375 21.46 5.76 3.51
N THR A 376 21.87 6.09 4.75
CA THR A 376 21.91 5.10 5.84
C THR A 376 20.50 4.62 6.20
N LEU A 377 19.53 5.53 6.25
CA LEU A 377 18.13 5.19 6.54
C LEU A 377 17.51 4.31 5.44
N SER A 378 17.89 4.53 4.18
CA SER A 378 17.43 3.73 3.04
C SER A 378 17.93 2.28 3.12
N ILE A 379 19.21 2.07 3.46
CA ILE A 379 19.78 0.72 3.61
C ILE A 379 19.15 -0.02 4.79
N LEU A 380 18.98 0.64 5.93
CA LEU A 380 18.29 0.04 7.08
C LEU A 380 16.84 -0.30 6.74
N SER A 381 16.14 0.57 6.00
CA SER A 381 14.78 0.29 5.56
C SER A 381 14.72 -0.89 4.60
N SER A 382 15.71 -1.03 3.71
CA SER A 382 15.85 -2.16 2.80
C SER A 382 16.12 -3.47 3.56
N LEU A 383 17.02 -3.47 4.54
CA LEU A 383 17.27 -4.64 5.40
C LEU A 383 16.03 -5.04 6.19
N VAL A 384 15.34 -4.07 6.80
CA VAL A 384 14.06 -4.30 7.50
C VAL A 384 13.03 -4.91 6.53
N PHE A 385 12.93 -4.40 5.31
CA PHE A 385 12.04 -4.92 4.29
C PHE A 385 12.35 -6.39 3.93
N PHE A 386 13.62 -6.72 3.67
CA PHE A 386 14.03 -8.09 3.34
C PHE A 386 13.73 -9.06 4.50
N TYR A 387 14.02 -8.67 5.73
CA TYR A 387 13.78 -9.53 6.89
C TYR A 387 12.28 -9.71 7.16
N GLN A 388 11.48 -8.64 7.04
CA GLN A 388 10.02 -8.73 7.17
C GLN A 388 9.41 -9.60 6.06
N SER A 389 9.91 -9.49 4.83
CA SER A 389 9.49 -10.35 3.72
C SER A 389 9.78 -11.82 4.01
N ASP A 390 10.98 -12.15 4.50
CA ASP A 390 11.35 -13.53 4.88
C ASP A 390 10.48 -14.07 6.02
N ILE A 391 10.22 -13.25 7.05
CA ILE A 391 9.35 -13.62 8.19
C ILE A 391 7.93 -13.91 7.70
N VAL A 392 7.37 -13.05 6.86
CA VAL A 392 6.02 -13.26 6.32
C VAL A 392 5.98 -14.51 5.45
N ASN A 393 6.91 -14.67 4.52
CA ASN A 393 6.99 -15.85 3.66
C ASN A 393 7.13 -17.14 4.47
N TYR A 394 7.92 -17.13 5.54
CA TYR A 394 8.05 -18.27 6.46
C TYR A 394 6.73 -18.60 7.15
N CYS A 395 6.05 -17.61 7.75
CA CYS A 395 4.80 -17.81 8.47
C CYS A 395 3.68 -18.39 7.59
N VAL A 396 3.77 -18.14 6.29
CA VAL A 396 2.72 -18.47 5.31
C VAL A 396 3.00 -19.82 4.64
N GLY A 397 4.28 -20.07 4.34
CA GLY A 397 4.74 -21.37 3.86
C GLY A 397 4.59 -22.47 4.93
N HIS A 398 4.79 -22.15 6.21
CA HIS A 398 4.75 -23.13 7.30
C HIS A 398 3.41 -23.14 8.02
N LYS A 399 2.65 -24.22 7.82
CA LYS A 399 1.28 -24.33 8.36
C LYS A 399 1.20 -24.20 9.88
N ARG A 400 2.22 -24.70 10.58
CA ARG A 400 2.30 -24.73 12.04
C ARG A 400 2.28 -23.33 12.67
N CYS A 401 2.76 -22.30 11.98
CA CYS A 401 2.79 -20.94 12.54
C CYS A 401 1.36 -20.42 12.79
N LEU A 402 0.51 -20.48 11.77
CA LEU A 402 -0.86 -19.99 11.84
C LEU A 402 -1.79 -20.93 12.61
N GLU A 403 -1.55 -22.24 12.55
CA GLU A 403 -2.29 -23.23 13.34
C GLU A 403 -2.14 -22.97 14.86
N GLN A 404 -0.92 -22.66 15.33
CA GLN A 404 -0.68 -22.29 16.73
C GLN A 404 -1.49 -21.06 17.15
N VAL A 405 -1.57 -20.04 16.30
CA VAL A 405 -2.35 -18.83 16.58
C VAL A 405 -3.84 -19.15 16.71
N LEU A 406 -4.40 -19.97 15.82
CA LEU A 406 -5.78 -20.43 15.93
C LEU A 406 -6.01 -21.23 17.21
N GLU A 407 -5.10 -22.15 17.54
CA GLU A 407 -5.19 -22.96 18.74
C GLU A 407 -5.26 -22.08 20.00
N ILE A 408 -4.43 -21.03 20.08
CA ILE A 408 -4.43 -20.07 21.19
C ILE A 408 -5.80 -19.38 21.30
N VAL A 409 -6.36 -18.92 20.18
CA VAL A 409 -7.64 -18.19 20.16
C VAL A 409 -8.82 -19.13 20.50
N GLN A 410 -8.79 -20.38 20.04
CA GLN A 410 -9.85 -21.37 20.25
C GLN A 410 -9.79 -22.02 21.64
N ARG A 411 -8.61 -22.22 22.23
CA ARG A 411 -8.46 -22.81 23.56
C ARG A 411 -9.00 -21.90 24.65
N ALA A 412 -9.34 -22.49 25.80
CA ALA A 412 -9.71 -21.75 27.01
C ALA A 412 -8.46 -21.16 27.70
N GLU A 413 -7.75 -20.29 26.99
CA GLU A 413 -6.57 -19.59 27.48
C GLU A 413 -6.90 -18.25 28.15
N VAL A 414 -5.91 -17.72 28.90
CA VAL A 414 -5.99 -16.41 29.53
C VAL A 414 -6.19 -15.34 28.46
N PRO A 415 -7.08 -14.34 28.64
CA PRO A 415 -7.33 -13.30 27.64
C PRO A 415 -6.07 -12.58 27.14
N ALA A 416 -5.06 -12.42 27.99
CA ALA A 416 -3.77 -11.84 27.64
C ALA A 416 -3.07 -12.59 26.50
N ARG A 417 -3.03 -13.93 26.55
CA ARG A 417 -2.37 -14.74 25.51
C ARG A 417 -3.11 -14.67 24.18
N LYS A 418 -4.45 -14.61 24.22
CA LYS A 418 -5.27 -14.37 23.02
C LYS A 418 -5.06 -12.97 22.44
N HIS A 419 -4.84 -11.97 23.28
CA HIS A 419 -4.50 -10.62 22.83
C HIS A 419 -3.14 -10.58 22.13
N GLU A 420 -2.13 -11.24 22.70
CA GLU A 420 -0.82 -11.40 22.06
C GLU A 420 -0.95 -12.09 20.68
N ALA A 421 -1.79 -13.12 20.56
CA ALA A 421 -2.08 -13.78 19.28
C ALA A 421 -2.69 -12.84 18.22
N VAL A 422 -3.64 -11.98 18.61
CA VAL A 422 -4.22 -10.98 17.71
C VAL A 422 -3.17 -9.94 17.29
N LEU A 423 -2.36 -9.46 18.22
CA LEU A 423 -1.31 -8.48 17.94
C LEU A 423 -0.21 -9.05 17.04
N PHE A 424 0.15 -10.33 17.23
CA PHE A 424 1.07 -11.03 16.34
C PHE A 424 0.54 -11.07 14.90
N LEU A 425 -0.73 -11.45 14.70
CA LEU A 425 -1.34 -11.42 13.36
C LEU A 425 -1.42 -10.02 12.78
N HIS A 426 -1.72 -9.02 13.61
CA HIS A 426 -1.76 -7.63 13.17
C HIS A 426 -0.39 -7.15 12.70
N GLN A 427 0.68 -7.49 13.42
CA GLN A 427 2.04 -7.22 13.00
C GLN A 427 2.39 -7.95 11.70
N LEU A 428 2.03 -9.23 11.57
CA LEU A 428 2.23 -10.01 10.35
C LEU A 428 1.51 -9.37 9.14
N CYS A 429 0.24 -8.99 9.29
CA CYS A 429 -0.53 -8.30 8.26
C CYS A 429 -0.01 -6.89 7.96
N THR A 430 0.63 -6.23 8.93
CA THR A 430 1.26 -4.92 8.72
C THR A 430 2.55 -5.06 7.91
N MET A 431 3.41 -6.03 8.25
CA MET A 431 4.62 -6.36 7.48
C MET A 431 4.27 -6.77 6.05
N ALA A 432 3.19 -7.53 5.89
CA ALA A 432 2.69 -7.98 4.60
C ALA A 432 2.37 -6.85 3.61
N LYS A 433 2.00 -5.65 4.08
CA LYS A 433 1.68 -4.51 3.20
C LYS A 433 2.84 -4.10 2.29
N GLN A 434 4.07 -4.44 2.68
CA GLN A 434 5.27 -4.12 1.92
C GLN A 434 5.54 -5.11 0.78
N ILE A 435 4.96 -6.31 0.81
CA ILE A 435 5.17 -7.34 -0.23
C ILE A 435 4.59 -6.86 -1.58
N GLN A 436 5.07 -7.37 -2.71
CA GLN A 436 4.46 -7.09 -4.02
C GLN A 436 2.99 -7.56 -4.07
N LEU A 437 2.14 -6.86 -4.83
CA LEU A 437 0.69 -7.09 -4.86
C LEU A 437 0.29 -8.57 -5.11
N PRO A 438 0.90 -9.32 -6.05
CA PRO A 438 0.53 -10.73 -6.26
C PRO A 438 0.82 -11.63 -5.04
N GLY A 439 1.94 -11.38 -4.35
CA GLY A 439 2.32 -12.07 -3.12
C GLY A 439 1.37 -11.73 -1.98
N ARG A 440 0.98 -10.45 -1.85
CA ARG A 440 -0.03 -9.99 -0.88
C ARG A 440 -1.39 -10.67 -1.05
N MET A 441 -1.90 -10.74 -2.27
CA MET A 441 -3.19 -11.39 -2.53
C MET A 441 -3.14 -12.88 -2.17
N THR A 442 -2.05 -13.57 -2.55
CA THR A 442 -1.85 -15.00 -2.23
C THR A 442 -1.76 -15.24 -0.72
N LEU A 443 -1.07 -14.34 -0.02
CA LEU A 443 -0.95 -14.32 1.42
C LEU A 443 -2.32 -14.22 2.11
N PHE A 444 -3.09 -13.16 1.83
CA PHE A 444 -4.36 -12.94 2.52
C PHE A 444 -5.36 -14.06 2.24
N ARG A 445 -5.38 -14.59 1.01
CA ARG A 445 -6.16 -15.79 0.70
C ARG A 445 -5.75 -16.99 1.56
N SER A 446 -4.45 -17.23 1.67
CA SER A 446 -3.91 -18.32 2.51
C SER A 446 -4.26 -18.14 3.99
N LEU A 447 -4.27 -16.89 4.49
CA LEU A 447 -4.67 -16.59 5.86
C LEU A 447 -6.17 -16.85 6.08
N VAL A 448 -7.03 -16.46 5.12
CA VAL A 448 -8.48 -16.70 5.20
C VAL A 448 -8.79 -18.20 5.15
N GLU A 449 -8.15 -18.96 4.26
CA GLU A 449 -8.25 -20.43 4.21
C GLU A 449 -7.89 -21.10 5.55
N ARG A 450 -7.06 -20.43 6.34
CA ARG A 450 -6.62 -20.85 7.68
C ARG A 450 -7.37 -20.11 8.77
N ASN A 451 -8.66 -19.83 8.57
CA ASN A 451 -9.57 -19.31 9.59
C ASN A 451 -9.14 -17.99 10.27
N LEU A 452 -8.36 -17.13 9.59
CA LEU A 452 -8.03 -15.79 10.10
C LEU A 452 -9.28 -15.02 10.56
N LEU A 453 -10.38 -15.17 9.85
CA LEU A 453 -11.64 -14.46 10.13
C LEU A 453 -12.24 -14.82 11.51
N GLN A 454 -12.01 -16.03 12.03
CA GLN A 454 -12.43 -16.37 13.41
C GLN A 454 -11.64 -15.56 14.45
N VAL A 455 -10.36 -15.29 14.19
CA VAL A 455 -9.53 -14.47 15.07
C VAL A 455 -9.96 -13.01 15.03
N VAL A 456 -10.33 -12.52 13.84
CA VAL A 456 -10.92 -11.18 13.66
C VAL A 456 -12.24 -11.06 14.43
N GLU A 457 -13.12 -12.05 14.38
CA GLU A 457 -14.38 -12.04 15.13
C GLU A 457 -14.15 -11.98 16.64
N TYR A 458 -13.19 -12.76 17.14
CA TYR A 458 -12.76 -12.68 18.54
C TYR A 458 -12.25 -11.28 18.89
N ALA A 459 -11.38 -10.71 18.06
CA ALA A 459 -10.75 -9.40 18.29
C ALA A 459 -11.79 -8.27 18.31
N LEU A 460 -12.72 -8.26 17.35
CA LEU A 460 -13.78 -7.26 17.24
C LEU A 460 -14.76 -7.30 18.43
N ALA A 461 -14.94 -8.47 19.05
CA ALA A 461 -15.77 -8.63 20.24
C ALA A 461 -15.10 -8.14 21.54
N GLN A 462 -13.81 -7.80 21.54
CA GLN A 462 -13.11 -7.38 22.75
C GLN A 462 -13.45 -5.96 23.19
N ARG A 463 -13.46 -5.77 24.52
CA ARG A 463 -13.61 -4.43 25.13
C ARG A 463 -12.36 -3.57 24.97
N ALA A 464 -11.18 -4.21 24.95
CA ALA A 464 -9.88 -3.55 24.81
C ALA A 464 -9.79 -2.84 23.44
N PRO A 465 -9.66 -1.50 23.39
CA PRO A 465 -9.64 -0.74 22.14
C PRO A 465 -8.49 -1.16 21.21
N MET A 466 -7.31 -1.44 21.76
CA MET A 466 -6.13 -1.86 21.00
C MET A 466 -6.39 -3.14 20.19
N ILE A 467 -6.91 -4.17 20.83
CA ILE A 467 -7.20 -5.48 20.21
C ILE A 467 -8.32 -5.36 19.18
N ARG A 468 -9.34 -4.55 19.50
CA ARG A 468 -10.45 -4.31 18.58
C ARG A 468 -10.00 -3.54 17.33
N ASN A 469 -9.14 -2.53 17.48
CA ASN A 469 -8.56 -1.78 16.36
C ASN A 469 -7.67 -2.68 15.50
N ALA A 470 -6.82 -3.51 16.14
CA ALA A 470 -6.00 -4.49 15.44
C ALA A 470 -6.85 -5.46 14.60
N GLY A 471 -7.94 -5.99 15.16
CA GLY A 471 -8.89 -6.82 14.43
C GLY A 471 -9.55 -6.12 13.24
N ALA A 472 -9.93 -4.84 13.39
CA ALA A 472 -10.51 -4.05 12.31
C ALA A 472 -9.50 -3.72 11.20
N GLU A 473 -8.22 -3.48 11.54
CA GLU A 473 -7.16 -3.25 10.56
C GLU A 473 -6.81 -4.53 9.78
N ILE A 474 -6.71 -5.68 10.45
CA ILE A 474 -6.55 -6.99 9.81
C ILE A 474 -7.70 -7.23 8.81
N LEU A 475 -8.94 -6.99 9.25
CA LEU A 475 -10.11 -7.19 8.41
C LEU A 475 -10.15 -6.24 7.22
N ALA A 476 -9.85 -4.96 7.43
CA ALA A 476 -9.79 -3.97 6.36
C ALA A 476 -8.78 -4.38 5.28
N SER A 477 -7.57 -4.77 5.68
CA SER A 477 -6.56 -5.27 4.72
C SER A 477 -6.98 -6.59 4.05
N THR A 478 -7.66 -7.48 4.79
CA THR A 478 -8.17 -8.73 4.19
C THR A 478 -9.22 -8.45 3.11
N ILE A 479 -10.15 -7.53 3.36
CA ILE A 479 -11.21 -7.16 2.39
C ILE A 479 -10.63 -6.38 1.21
N GLU A 480 -9.63 -5.52 1.43
CA GLU A 480 -8.93 -4.77 0.38
C GLU A 480 -8.31 -5.70 -0.68
N TYR A 481 -7.75 -6.84 -0.26
CA TYR A 481 -7.06 -7.77 -1.16
C TYR A 481 -7.88 -9.00 -1.57
N ASP A 482 -8.87 -9.43 -0.78
CA ASP A 482 -9.70 -10.62 -1.08
C ASP A 482 -11.11 -10.55 -0.45
N SER A 483 -11.92 -9.57 -0.87
CA SER A 483 -13.30 -9.39 -0.42
C SER A 483 -14.19 -10.62 -0.74
N SER A 484 -13.95 -11.31 -1.85
CA SER A 484 -14.69 -12.50 -2.27
C SER A 484 -14.59 -13.64 -1.25
N SER A 485 -13.40 -13.92 -0.73
CA SER A 485 -13.21 -14.95 0.31
C SER A 485 -13.92 -14.59 1.62
N VAL A 486 -14.01 -13.29 1.96
CA VAL A 486 -14.76 -12.84 3.15
C VAL A 486 -16.27 -13.00 2.96
N ARG A 487 -16.82 -12.72 1.76
CA ARG A 487 -18.23 -12.98 1.44
C ARG A 487 -18.56 -14.47 1.47
N ALA A 488 -17.68 -15.31 0.91
CA ALA A 488 -17.82 -16.76 0.96
C ALA A 488 -17.85 -17.29 2.40
N TYR A 489 -16.99 -16.74 3.28
CA TYR A 489 -17.02 -17.06 4.71
C TYR A 489 -18.35 -16.67 5.36
N ILE A 490 -18.87 -15.47 5.08
CA ILE A 490 -20.18 -15.03 5.59
C ILE A 490 -21.29 -15.99 5.13
N LEU A 491 -21.32 -16.37 3.84
CA LEU A 491 -22.30 -17.31 3.31
C LEU A 491 -22.17 -18.71 3.95
N ALA A 492 -20.96 -19.15 4.27
CA ALA A 492 -20.73 -20.40 5.00
C ALA A 492 -21.29 -20.33 6.43
N GLN A 493 -21.16 -19.20 7.12
CA GLN A 493 -21.77 -19.00 8.45
C GLN A 493 -23.30 -19.00 8.38
N VAL A 494 -23.88 -18.41 7.32
CA VAL A 494 -25.33 -18.44 7.08
C VAL A 494 -25.81 -19.87 6.91
N ALA A 495 -25.11 -20.68 6.11
CA ALA A 495 -25.45 -22.10 5.91
C ALA A 495 -25.38 -22.93 7.21
N ARG A 496 -24.53 -22.52 8.16
CA ARG A 496 -24.39 -23.14 9.49
C ARG A 496 -25.34 -22.56 10.54
N ASN A 497 -26.14 -21.56 10.18
CA ASN A 497 -27.00 -20.80 11.10
C ASN A 497 -26.22 -20.16 12.28
N GLU A 498 -25.01 -19.69 12.01
CA GLU A 498 -24.15 -19.00 12.96
C GLU A 498 -24.34 -17.48 12.87
N ARG A 499 -23.93 -16.74 13.92
CA ARG A 499 -23.85 -15.28 13.84
C ARG A 499 -22.77 -14.90 12.83
N THR A 500 -23.16 -14.15 11.80
CA THR A 500 -22.25 -13.80 10.71
C THR A 500 -21.29 -12.68 11.10
N LEU A 501 -20.15 -12.62 10.41
CA LEU A 501 -19.21 -11.50 10.51
C LEU A 501 -19.88 -10.16 10.13
N LEU A 502 -20.77 -10.16 9.12
CA LEU A 502 -21.55 -8.97 8.76
C LEU A 502 -22.42 -8.48 9.93
N ALA A 503 -23.10 -9.39 10.63
CA ALA A 503 -23.90 -9.06 11.80
C ALA A 503 -23.04 -8.48 12.94
N LEU A 504 -21.82 -9.02 13.14
CA LEU A 504 -20.87 -8.45 14.09
C LEU A 504 -20.45 -7.02 13.71
N LEU A 505 -20.09 -6.77 12.45
CA LEU A 505 -19.71 -5.45 11.96
C LEU A 505 -20.86 -4.44 12.07
N ARG A 506 -22.07 -4.87 11.72
CA ARG A 506 -23.28 -4.08 11.93
C ARG A 506 -23.44 -3.71 13.40
N ASP A 507 -23.36 -4.66 14.31
CA ASP A 507 -23.55 -4.39 15.74
C ASP A 507 -22.45 -3.47 16.29
N VAL A 508 -21.23 -3.55 15.74
CA VAL A 508 -20.13 -2.64 16.05
C VAL A 508 -20.42 -1.22 15.52
N LEU A 509 -20.84 -1.07 14.26
CA LEU A 509 -21.20 0.23 13.67
C LEU A 509 -22.35 0.88 14.45
N LEU A 510 -23.36 0.08 14.79
CA LEU A 510 -24.57 0.53 15.50
C LEU A 510 -24.35 0.73 17.01
N GLY A 511 -23.26 0.19 17.57
CA GLY A 511 -22.91 0.29 18.97
C GLY A 511 -22.43 1.68 19.43
N ALA A 512 -21.99 1.75 20.68
CA ALA A 512 -21.45 2.97 21.30
C ALA A 512 -19.91 2.94 21.29
N TYR A 513 -19.31 3.23 20.14
CA TYR A 513 -17.86 3.27 19.95
C TYR A 513 -17.38 4.66 19.55
N PRO A 514 -16.06 4.96 19.68
CA PRO A 514 -15.50 6.22 19.20
C PRO A 514 -15.74 6.44 17.70
N ALA A 515 -16.00 7.69 17.30
CA ALA A 515 -16.36 8.04 15.92
C ALA A 515 -15.31 7.58 14.89
N GLY A 516 -14.02 7.67 15.19
CA GLY A 516 -12.96 7.22 14.28
C GLY A 516 -13.02 5.73 13.99
N PHE A 517 -13.26 4.91 15.03
CA PHE A 517 -13.41 3.46 14.88
C PHE A 517 -14.70 3.10 14.14
N GLN A 518 -15.80 3.79 14.41
CA GLN A 518 -17.05 3.60 13.64
C GLN A 518 -16.88 3.96 12.17
N GLY A 519 -16.11 5.02 11.87
CA GLY A 519 -15.77 5.41 10.50
C GLY A 519 -14.96 4.33 9.78
N GLN A 520 -13.97 3.73 10.45
CA GLN A 520 -13.21 2.61 9.89
C GLN A 520 -14.12 1.42 9.58
N ILE A 521 -15.00 1.02 10.51
CA ILE A 521 -15.94 -0.10 10.30
C ILE A 521 -16.95 0.22 9.18
N ALA A 522 -17.41 1.46 9.07
CA ALA A 522 -18.28 1.89 7.98
C ALA A 522 -17.57 1.75 6.62
N GLU A 523 -16.30 2.13 6.54
CA GLU A 523 -15.50 2.00 5.32
C GLU A 523 -15.21 0.53 4.98
N THR A 524 -14.89 -0.29 5.99
CA THR A 524 -14.75 -1.75 5.84
C THR A 524 -16.03 -2.39 5.30
N LEU A 525 -17.20 -1.99 5.83
CA LEU A 525 -18.50 -2.42 5.32
C LEU A 525 -18.75 -1.94 3.89
N ARG A 526 -18.34 -0.71 3.54
CA ARG A 526 -18.49 -0.18 2.18
C ARG A 526 -17.77 -1.07 1.16
N VAL A 527 -16.49 -1.36 1.39
CA VAL A 527 -15.71 -2.23 0.49
C VAL A 527 -16.24 -3.66 0.47
N LEU A 528 -16.71 -4.19 1.61
CA LEU A 528 -17.31 -5.53 1.66
C LEU A 528 -18.59 -5.64 0.83
N LEU A 529 -19.41 -4.58 0.82
CA LEU A 529 -20.66 -4.52 0.05
C LEU A 529 -20.42 -4.28 -1.44
N ASP A 530 -19.25 -3.77 -1.85
CA ASP A 530 -18.92 -3.50 -3.24
C ASP A 530 -18.65 -4.79 -4.04
N VAL A 531 -19.69 -5.38 -4.62
CA VAL A 531 -19.60 -6.62 -5.39
C VAL A 531 -18.96 -6.45 -6.78
N ASP A 532 -18.83 -5.22 -7.28
CA ASP A 532 -18.35 -4.93 -8.64
C ASP A 532 -16.82 -4.81 -8.73
N GLN A 533 -16.14 -4.59 -7.61
CA GLN A 533 -14.66 -4.47 -7.55
C GLN A 533 -13.88 -5.72 -7.95
N GLU A 534 -14.55 -6.85 -8.21
CA GLU A 534 -13.92 -8.12 -8.59
C GLU A 534 -13.24 -8.10 -9.98
N GLY A 535 -13.36 -6.98 -10.72
CA GLY A 535 -12.80 -6.76 -12.06
C GLY A 535 -11.36 -6.24 -12.15
N ILE A 536 -10.69 -5.87 -11.04
CA ILE A 536 -9.33 -5.27 -11.09
C ILE A 536 -8.19 -6.32 -11.09
N SER A 537 -8.50 -7.61 -10.96
CA SER A 537 -7.50 -8.68 -11.15
C SER A 537 -7.23 -8.90 -12.65
N ASN A 538 -6.43 -8.00 -13.26
CA ASN A 538 -5.85 -8.15 -14.60
C ASN A 538 -4.85 -9.31 -14.64
N SER A 539 -5.34 -10.54 -14.75
CA SER A 539 -4.60 -11.68 -15.26
C SER A 539 -5.58 -12.70 -15.85
N PRO A 540 -5.62 -12.86 -17.20
CA PRO A 540 -6.41 -13.89 -17.86
C PRO A 540 -5.92 -15.33 -17.57
N ALA A 541 -4.85 -15.50 -16.78
CA ALA A 541 -4.14 -16.77 -16.61
C ALA A 541 -4.37 -17.45 -15.25
N ALA A 542 -5.15 -16.88 -14.33
CA ALA A 542 -5.51 -17.54 -13.07
C ALA A 542 -6.72 -18.48 -13.25
N GLN A 543 -6.55 -19.48 -14.12
CA GLN A 543 -7.52 -20.55 -14.33
C GLN A 543 -7.26 -21.69 -13.32
N GLY A 544 -8.08 -21.71 -12.26
CA GLY A 544 -8.12 -22.72 -11.18
C GLY A 544 -8.19 -22.04 -9.81
N ASN A 545 -9.07 -22.35 -8.85
CA ASN A 545 -10.00 -23.47 -8.62
C ASN A 545 -11.03 -23.03 -7.54
N MET A 546 -12.27 -23.50 -7.64
CA MET A 546 -13.36 -23.58 -6.63
C MET A 546 -13.81 -22.34 -5.81
N LEU A 547 -12.94 -21.43 -5.34
CA LEU A 547 -13.35 -20.36 -4.42
C LEU A 547 -14.15 -19.23 -5.09
N ARG A 548 -13.88 -18.89 -6.37
CA ARG A 548 -14.74 -17.95 -7.13
C ARG A 548 -16.17 -18.48 -7.34
N ALA A 549 -16.37 -19.79 -7.36
CA ALA A 549 -17.70 -20.39 -7.46
C ALA A 549 -18.46 -20.35 -6.12
N ALA A 550 -17.76 -20.20 -4.99
CA ALA A 550 -18.35 -20.11 -3.65
C ALA A 550 -18.67 -18.68 -3.21
N SER A 551 -18.03 -17.66 -3.81
CA SER A 551 -18.28 -16.24 -3.51
C SER A 551 -19.42 -15.62 -4.31
N ASP A 552 -20.31 -16.44 -4.88
CA ASP A 552 -21.41 -16.04 -5.78
C ASP A 552 -22.02 -14.70 -5.33
N PRO A 553 -21.67 -13.59 -6.02
CA PRO A 553 -22.11 -12.26 -5.66
C PRO A 553 -23.63 -12.17 -5.63
N GLU A 554 -24.32 -12.90 -6.51
CA GLU A 554 -25.78 -12.93 -6.54
C GLU A 554 -26.36 -13.60 -5.30
N ARG A 555 -25.78 -14.72 -4.86
CA ARG A 555 -26.19 -15.40 -3.62
C ARG A 555 -25.94 -14.53 -2.39
N PHE A 556 -24.81 -13.84 -2.33
CA PHE A 556 -24.52 -12.89 -1.26
C PHE A 556 -25.54 -11.76 -1.22
N LEU A 557 -25.82 -11.13 -2.37
CA LEU A 557 -26.83 -10.07 -2.47
C LEU A 557 -28.24 -10.59 -2.12
N ALA A 558 -28.62 -11.78 -2.61
CA ALA A 558 -29.92 -12.37 -2.32
C ALA A 558 -30.13 -12.58 -0.81
N TRP A 559 -29.11 -13.09 -0.10
CA TRP A 559 -29.15 -13.20 1.35
C TRP A 559 -29.19 -11.83 2.04
N LEU A 560 -28.35 -10.88 1.61
CA LEU A 560 -28.25 -9.54 2.18
C LEU A 560 -29.62 -8.82 2.15
N TYR A 561 -30.32 -8.88 1.01
CA TYR A 561 -31.64 -8.25 0.84
C TYR A 561 -32.80 -9.05 1.44
N LYS A 562 -32.61 -10.30 1.87
CA LYS A 562 -33.65 -11.10 2.58
C LYS A 562 -34.00 -10.52 3.95
N GLY A 563 -33.11 -9.74 4.58
CA GLY A 563 -33.40 -9.07 5.85
C GLY A 563 -32.24 -8.32 6.52
N GLU A 564 -30.99 -8.56 6.12
CA GLU A 564 -29.83 -7.89 6.72
C GLU A 564 -29.80 -6.38 6.44
N MET A 565 -30.27 -5.96 5.26
CA MET A 565 -30.42 -4.54 4.91
C MET A 565 -31.35 -3.81 5.88
N GLU A 566 -32.46 -4.42 6.27
CA GLU A 566 -33.42 -3.82 7.21
C GLU A 566 -32.78 -3.66 8.60
N GLN A 567 -32.00 -4.64 9.04
CA GLN A 567 -31.29 -4.57 10.32
C GLN A 567 -30.17 -3.52 10.31
N LEU A 568 -29.41 -3.42 9.22
CA LEU A 568 -28.32 -2.45 9.06
C LEU A 568 -28.85 -1.00 9.04
N PHE A 569 -29.92 -0.76 8.29
CA PHE A 569 -30.53 0.57 8.16
C PHE A 569 -31.65 0.86 9.17
N ALA A 570 -31.89 -0.03 10.14
CA ALA A 570 -32.89 0.18 11.20
C ALA A 570 -32.83 1.55 11.88
N PRO A 571 -31.65 2.15 12.16
CA PRO A 571 -31.60 3.51 12.71
C PRO A 571 -32.16 4.60 11.79
N LEU A 572 -32.00 4.46 10.47
CA LEU A 572 -32.63 5.36 9.50
C LEU A 572 -34.14 5.15 9.49
N LEU A 573 -34.60 3.90 9.53
CA LEU A 573 -36.03 3.54 9.54
C LEU A 573 -36.77 3.99 10.82
N ARG A 574 -36.05 4.20 11.93
CA ARG A 574 -36.60 4.73 13.19
C ARG A 574 -36.80 6.24 13.20
N LEU A 575 -36.25 6.97 12.23
CA LEU A 575 -36.50 8.40 12.10
C LEU A 575 -37.99 8.66 11.86
N PRO A 576 -38.54 9.84 12.17
CA PRO A 576 -39.88 10.18 11.75
C PRO A 576 -39.97 10.18 10.22
N ARG A 577 -41.15 9.90 9.67
CA ARG A 577 -41.39 10.02 8.23
C ARG A 577 -41.49 11.49 7.82
N LEU A 578 -40.98 11.81 6.64
CA LEU A 578 -41.21 13.11 6.02
C LEU A 578 -42.71 13.34 5.83
N ALA A 579 -43.19 14.49 6.32
CA ALA A 579 -44.56 14.95 6.13
C ALA A 579 -44.56 16.48 6.03
N ALA A 580 -45.46 17.06 5.23
CA ALA A 580 -45.46 18.50 4.90
C ALA A 580 -45.34 19.41 6.14
N ASP A 581 -46.03 19.09 7.24
CA ASP A 581 -46.07 19.94 8.45
C ASP A 581 -45.27 19.38 9.65
N ALA A 582 -44.44 18.35 9.45
CA ALA A 582 -43.66 17.79 10.56
C ALA A 582 -42.69 18.84 11.18
N PRO A 583 -42.57 18.89 12.52
CA PRO A 583 -41.66 19.82 13.18
C PRO A 583 -40.20 19.53 12.83
N ARG A 584 -39.31 20.49 13.12
CA ARG A 584 -37.86 20.26 13.03
C ARG A 584 -37.47 19.08 13.90
N LEU A 585 -36.53 18.26 13.41
CA LEU A 585 -35.96 17.18 14.20
C LEU A 585 -35.32 17.75 15.48
N PRO A 586 -35.51 17.09 16.63
CA PRO A 586 -34.76 17.42 17.83
C PRO A 586 -33.26 17.28 17.56
N ARG A 587 -32.45 18.00 18.35
CA ARG A 587 -30.99 17.91 18.26
C ARG A 587 -30.58 16.47 18.58
N LEU A 588 -29.91 15.83 17.64
CA LEU A 588 -29.41 14.47 17.79
C LEU A 588 -28.13 14.48 18.64
N PRO A 589 -27.89 13.46 19.47
CA PRO A 589 -26.57 13.25 20.06
C PRO A 589 -25.49 13.17 18.98
N PRO A 590 -24.28 13.73 19.19
CA PRO A 590 -23.23 13.73 18.16
C PRO A 590 -22.89 12.34 17.63
N ALA A 591 -22.85 11.32 18.50
CA ALA A 591 -22.61 9.93 18.10
C ALA A 591 -23.70 9.38 17.18
N ASP A 592 -24.97 9.71 17.44
CA ASP A 592 -26.09 9.27 16.60
C ASP A 592 -26.08 9.99 15.26
N ALA A 593 -25.75 11.29 15.23
CA ALA A 593 -25.59 12.04 13.99
C ALA A 593 -24.45 11.46 13.13
N THR A 594 -23.30 11.15 13.72
CA THR A 594 -22.20 10.48 12.99
C THR A 594 -22.62 9.12 12.44
N ARG A 595 -23.29 8.29 13.24
CA ARG A 595 -23.79 6.98 12.80
C ARG A 595 -24.78 7.09 11.64
N LEU A 596 -25.75 8.00 11.72
CA LEU A 596 -26.71 8.24 10.64
C LEU A 596 -26.02 8.76 9.38
N GLY A 597 -24.97 9.58 9.53
CA GLY A 597 -24.11 9.99 8.43
C GLY A 597 -23.45 8.80 7.72
N HIS A 598 -22.79 7.92 8.46
CA HIS A 598 -22.19 6.69 7.90
C HIS A 598 -23.23 5.80 7.21
N LEU A 599 -24.41 5.62 7.80
CA LEU A 599 -25.51 4.87 7.18
C LEU A 599 -26.03 5.55 5.91
N ALA A 600 -26.16 6.87 5.87
CA ALA A 600 -26.56 7.58 4.65
C ALA A 600 -25.53 7.40 3.53
N HIS A 601 -24.22 7.43 3.84
CA HIS A 601 -23.16 7.16 2.87
C HIS A 601 -23.17 5.71 2.38
N LEU A 602 -23.35 4.73 3.28
CA LEU A 602 -23.52 3.32 2.88
C LEU A 602 -24.77 3.13 2.01
N LEU A 603 -25.87 3.84 2.31
CA LEU A 603 -27.08 3.80 1.50
C LEU A 603 -26.84 4.37 0.09
N CYS A 604 -26.11 5.48 -0.04
CA CYS A 604 -25.69 5.98 -1.35
C CYS A 604 -24.90 4.90 -2.12
N HIS A 605 -23.90 4.31 -1.48
CA HIS A 605 -23.05 3.31 -2.12
C HIS A 605 -23.85 2.11 -2.64
N VAL A 606 -24.74 1.52 -1.85
CA VAL A 606 -25.56 0.38 -2.31
C VAL A 606 -26.58 0.77 -3.38
N ILE A 607 -27.05 2.03 -3.42
CA ILE A 607 -27.89 2.53 -4.52
C ILE A 607 -27.09 2.59 -5.82
N GLU A 608 -25.82 2.96 -5.73
CA GLU A 608 -24.91 3.06 -6.89
C GLU A 608 -24.47 1.69 -7.41
N THR A 609 -24.26 0.70 -6.53
CA THR A 609 -23.60 -0.57 -6.92
C THR A 609 -24.52 -1.79 -7.00
N HIS A 610 -25.67 -1.83 -6.31
CA HIS A 610 -26.48 -3.06 -6.26
C HIS A 610 -27.63 -3.11 -7.29
N GLY A 611 -27.63 -2.20 -8.28
CA GLY A 611 -28.61 -2.15 -9.36
C GLY A 611 -30.06 -2.21 -8.88
N PHE A 612 -30.91 -3.01 -9.53
CA PHE A 612 -32.34 -3.11 -9.25
C PHE A 612 -32.69 -3.51 -7.80
N ARG A 613 -31.83 -4.27 -7.10
CA ARG A 613 -32.11 -4.76 -5.74
C ARG A 613 -32.16 -3.61 -4.73
N SER A 614 -31.24 -2.64 -4.85
CA SER A 614 -31.26 -1.45 -3.98
C SER A 614 -32.45 -0.56 -4.29
N GLN A 615 -32.81 -0.41 -5.57
CA GLN A 615 -33.99 0.35 -5.98
C GLN A 615 -35.26 -0.24 -5.36
N TYR A 616 -35.47 -1.55 -5.48
CA TYR A 616 -36.60 -2.26 -4.89
C TYR A 616 -36.65 -2.08 -3.36
N TYR A 617 -35.50 -2.20 -2.68
CA TYR A 617 -35.41 -1.96 -1.25
C TYR A 617 -35.81 -0.53 -0.87
N VAL A 618 -35.30 0.48 -1.59
CA VAL A 618 -35.61 1.90 -1.32
C VAL A 618 -37.11 2.16 -1.47
N LEU A 619 -37.74 1.60 -2.51
CA LEU A 619 -39.16 1.74 -2.78
C LEU A 619 -40.04 1.07 -1.71
N ASN A 620 -39.70 -0.16 -1.29
CA ASN A 620 -40.56 -0.97 -0.42
C ASN A 620 -40.32 -0.77 1.07
N ALA A 621 -39.06 -0.66 1.52
CA ALA A 621 -38.75 -0.38 2.92
C ALA A 621 -39.15 1.05 3.32
N GLY A 622 -39.37 1.94 2.34
CA GLY A 622 -39.71 3.33 2.57
C GLY A 622 -38.59 4.12 3.24
N VAL A 623 -37.34 3.66 3.13
CA VAL A 623 -36.18 4.31 3.76
C VAL A 623 -36.03 5.76 3.32
N ALA A 624 -36.32 6.08 2.05
CA ALA A 624 -36.29 7.44 1.51
C ALA A 624 -37.21 8.41 2.27
N ARG A 625 -38.39 7.96 2.73
CA ARG A 625 -39.31 8.79 3.54
C ARG A 625 -38.72 9.15 4.90
N HIS A 626 -37.98 8.23 5.51
CA HIS A 626 -37.39 8.43 6.82
C HIS A 626 -36.10 9.28 6.72
N VAL A 627 -35.29 9.05 5.68
CA VAL A 627 -34.15 9.92 5.33
C VAL A 627 -34.60 11.35 5.06
N GLY A 628 -35.79 11.53 4.45
CA GLY A 628 -36.37 12.85 4.19
C GLY A 628 -36.52 13.72 5.44
N ALA A 629 -36.75 13.13 6.62
CA ALA A 629 -36.82 13.91 7.85
C ALA A 629 -35.50 14.61 8.19
N LEU A 630 -34.35 14.05 7.80
CA LEU A 630 -33.03 14.65 8.02
C LEU A 630 -32.86 15.99 7.30
N LEU A 631 -33.65 16.30 6.25
CA LEU A 631 -33.69 17.63 5.62
C LEU A 631 -34.11 18.72 6.62
N ARG A 632 -34.85 18.35 7.68
CA ARG A 632 -35.27 19.23 8.77
C ARG A 632 -34.38 19.15 10.02
N ALA A 633 -33.24 18.47 9.94
CA ALA A 633 -32.26 18.42 11.03
C ALA A 633 -31.62 19.79 11.29
N ARG A 634 -31.21 20.03 12.54
CA ARG A 634 -30.52 21.26 12.92
C ARG A 634 -29.09 21.28 12.39
N GLU A 635 -28.45 20.12 12.37
CA GLU A 635 -27.08 19.90 11.94
C GLU A 635 -26.97 19.98 10.40
N LYS A 636 -26.08 20.83 9.89
CA LYS A 636 -25.81 20.92 8.43
C LYS A 636 -25.36 19.58 7.82
N PRO A 637 -24.46 18.78 8.45
CA PRO A 637 -24.04 17.50 7.89
C PRO A 637 -25.18 16.52 7.64
N MET A 638 -26.21 16.50 8.50
CA MET A 638 -27.37 15.61 8.32
C MET A 638 -28.24 16.02 7.14
N ARG A 639 -28.43 17.32 6.95
CA ARG A 639 -29.13 17.85 5.77
C ARG A 639 -28.38 17.52 4.49
N LEU A 640 -27.05 17.69 4.49
CA LEU A 640 -26.21 17.34 3.34
C LEU A 640 -26.24 15.84 3.03
N ALA A 641 -26.16 14.98 4.05
CA ALA A 641 -26.26 13.54 3.87
C ALA A 641 -27.60 13.13 3.23
N ALA A 642 -28.71 13.74 3.65
CA ALA A 642 -30.03 13.49 3.06
C ALA A 642 -30.11 13.98 1.60
N VAL A 643 -29.64 15.20 1.32
CA VAL A 643 -29.56 15.71 -0.06
C VAL A 643 -28.71 14.80 -0.93
N HIS A 644 -27.60 14.27 -0.41
CA HIS A 644 -26.74 13.34 -1.13
C HIS A 644 -27.48 12.04 -1.49
N VAL A 645 -28.17 11.41 -0.54
CA VAL A 645 -29.00 10.22 -0.81
C VAL A 645 -30.02 10.49 -1.93
N PHE A 646 -30.71 11.64 -1.90
CA PHE A 646 -31.70 11.95 -2.94
C PHE A 646 -31.08 12.24 -4.30
N ARG A 647 -29.90 12.86 -4.35
CA ARG A 647 -29.13 13.02 -5.59
C ARG A 647 -28.68 11.68 -6.15
N THR A 648 -28.27 10.76 -5.28
CA THR A 648 -27.91 9.39 -5.67
C THR A 648 -29.13 8.65 -6.24
N CYS A 649 -30.30 8.73 -5.59
CA CYS A 649 -31.55 8.18 -6.14
C CYS A 649 -31.93 8.81 -7.49
N LEU A 650 -31.62 10.09 -7.71
CA LEU A 650 -31.88 10.79 -8.97
C LEU A 650 -30.90 10.37 -10.07
N ALA A 651 -29.64 10.09 -9.70
CA ALA A 651 -28.60 9.62 -10.63
C ALA A 651 -28.87 8.19 -11.12
N ALA A 652 -29.51 7.36 -10.30
CA ALA A 652 -29.93 6.02 -10.71
C ALA A 652 -30.88 6.11 -11.92
N PRO A 653 -30.71 5.28 -12.97
CA PRO A 653 -31.50 5.32 -14.20
C PRO A 653 -32.93 4.75 -14.03
N SER A 654 -33.58 4.98 -12.89
CA SER A 654 -34.86 4.36 -12.52
C SER A 654 -35.98 5.39 -12.45
N GLN A 655 -36.90 5.32 -13.42
CA GLN A 655 -38.09 6.19 -13.42
C GLN A 655 -38.98 5.95 -12.20
N PHE A 656 -38.99 4.73 -11.65
CA PHE A 656 -39.74 4.39 -10.44
C PHE A 656 -39.19 5.13 -9.22
N LEU A 657 -37.86 5.21 -9.06
CA LEU A 657 -37.25 6.01 -8.01
C LEU A 657 -37.56 7.49 -8.17
N HIS A 658 -37.48 8.03 -9.40
CA HIS A 658 -37.77 9.45 -9.64
C HIS A 658 -39.21 9.81 -9.28
N ARG A 659 -40.19 8.98 -9.69
CA ARG A 659 -41.61 9.13 -9.30
C ARG A 659 -41.78 8.99 -7.79
N HIS A 660 -41.11 8.03 -7.17
CA HIS A 660 -41.16 7.87 -5.72
C HIS A 660 -40.70 9.12 -4.98
N LEU A 661 -39.60 9.77 -5.40
CA LEU A 661 -39.14 11.03 -4.79
C LEU A 661 -40.19 12.15 -4.85
N VAL A 662 -40.97 12.20 -5.95
CA VAL A 662 -42.11 13.11 -6.10
C VAL A 662 -43.22 12.73 -5.13
N ASP A 663 -43.65 11.46 -5.13
CA ASP A 663 -44.78 10.97 -4.33
C ASP A 663 -44.57 11.14 -2.82
N ILE A 664 -43.32 11.04 -2.35
CA ILE A 664 -42.99 11.23 -0.94
C ILE A 664 -42.79 12.69 -0.54
N GLY A 665 -42.91 13.64 -1.47
CA GLY A 665 -42.81 15.08 -1.21
C GLY A 665 -41.39 15.60 -0.96
N VAL A 666 -40.34 14.84 -1.30
CA VAL A 666 -38.94 15.27 -1.11
C VAL A 666 -38.61 16.50 -1.94
N VAL A 667 -39.13 16.58 -3.17
CA VAL A 667 -38.88 17.69 -4.10
C VAL A 667 -39.33 19.03 -3.50
N GLY A 668 -40.55 19.07 -2.94
CA GLY A 668 -41.07 20.27 -2.27
C GLY A 668 -40.30 20.62 -0.99
N GLU A 669 -39.86 19.62 -0.23
CA GLU A 669 -39.04 19.84 0.97
C GLU A 669 -37.66 20.43 0.63
N LEU A 670 -37.02 19.95 -0.43
CA LEU A 670 -35.75 20.48 -0.92
C LEU A 670 -35.87 21.94 -1.37
N LEU A 671 -36.98 22.32 -2.03
CA LEU A 671 -37.27 23.71 -2.36
C LEU A 671 -37.45 24.57 -1.11
N THR A 672 -38.17 24.07 -0.12
CA THR A 672 -38.39 24.77 1.15
C THR A 672 -37.08 24.97 1.91
N LEU A 673 -36.22 23.95 1.93
CA LEU A 673 -34.88 24.03 2.49
C LEU A 673 -34.01 25.04 1.74
N LEU A 674 -34.07 25.05 0.41
CA LEU A 674 -33.38 26.02 -0.44
C LEU A 674 -33.86 27.45 -0.15
N GLU A 675 -35.16 27.70 -0.05
CA GLU A 675 -35.74 29.01 0.28
C GLU A 675 -35.27 29.53 1.65
N HIS A 676 -35.13 28.64 2.65
CA HIS A 676 -34.63 29.00 3.96
C HIS A 676 -33.11 29.30 3.98
N GLU A 677 -32.30 28.58 3.19
CA GLU A 677 -30.83 28.73 3.20
C GLU A 677 -30.29 29.69 2.12
N ALA A 678 -31.07 30.00 1.08
CA ALA A 678 -30.70 30.88 -0.04
C ALA A 678 -30.11 32.24 0.38
N PRO A 679 -30.59 32.93 1.44
CA PRO A 679 -30.03 34.21 1.85
C PRO A 679 -28.61 34.13 2.42
N ARG A 680 -28.12 32.92 2.74
CA ARG A 680 -26.90 32.70 3.52
C ARG A 680 -25.73 32.13 2.70
N ASP A 681 -25.92 31.92 1.40
CA ASP A 681 -24.95 31.36 0.45
C ASP A 681 -23.99 30.33 1.07
N ASN A 682 -24.48 29.10 1.26
CA ASN A 682 -23.75 28.07 1.97
C ASN A 682 -23.79 26.70 1.27
N LEU A 683 -23.04 25.75 1.81
CA LEU A 683 -22.93 24.41 1.23
C LEU A 683 -24.29 23.67 1.12
N VAL A 684 -25.25 23.93 2.02
CA VAL A 684 -26.58 23.30 1.95
C VAL A 684 -27.40 23.89 0.80
N SER A 685 -27.40 25.22 0.64
CA SER A 685 -28.06 25.85 -0.52
C SER A 685 -27.43 25.42 -1.84
N SER A 686 -26.10 25.29 -1.89
CA SER A 686 -25.37 24.77 -3.06
C SER A 686 -25.72 23.30 -3.36
N ALA A 687 -25.79 22.44 -2.35
CA ALA A 687 -26.16 21.03 -2.54
C ALA A 687 -27.62 20.87 -3.03
N CYS A 688 -28.56 21.64 -2.48
CA CYS A 688 -29.95 21.67 -2.96
C CYS A 688 -30.03 22.20 -4.40
N LEU A 689 -29.29 23.25 -4.73
CA LEU A 689 -29.22 23.75 -6.11
C LEU A 689 -28.66 22.69 -7.05
N GLY A 690 -27.62 21.98 -6.63
CA GLY A 690 -27.06 20.85 -7.37
C GLY A 690 -28.12 19.80 -7.71
N PHE A 691 -29.04 19.48 -6.78
CA PHE A 691 -30.13 18.54 -7.04
C PHE A 691 -31.02 19.00 -8.20
N PHE A 692 -31.44 20.27 -8.21
CA PHE A 692 -32.26 20.81 -9.31
C PHE A 692 -31.48 20.94 -10.63
N GLU A 693 -30.19 21.29 -10.55
CA GLU A 693 -29.32 21.30 -11.71
C GLU A 693 -29.17 19.90 -12.31
N GLN A 694 -29.12 18.86 -11.47
CA GLN A 694 -29.09 17.47 -11.90
C GLN A 694 -30.41 17.06 -12.57
N VAL A 695 -31.57 17.47 -12.04
CA VAL A 695 -32.88 17.24 -12.71
C VAL A 695 -32.87 17.79 -14.13
N ARG A 696 -32.31 18.98 -14.32
CA ARG A 696 -32.16 19.62 -15.64
C ARG A 696 -31.18 18.85 -16.52
N ARG A 697 -29.95 18.64 -16.04
CA ARG A 697 -28.86 17.97 -16.78
C ARG A 697 -29.25 16.56 -17.23
N ASP A 698 -29.86 15.78 -16.33
CA ASP A 698 -30.22 14.38 -16.55
C ASP A 698 -31.65 14.26 -17.15
N LYS A 699 -32.30 15.39 -17.47
CA LYS A 699 -33.62 15.49 -18.13
C LYS A 699 -34.73 14.68 -17.45
N VAL A 700 -34.77 14.68 -16.11
CA VAL A 700 -35.73 13.90 -15.30
C VAL A 700 -37.13 14.52 -15.37
N GLN A 701 -37.93 14.07 -16.35
CA GLN A 701 -39.20 14.69 -16.73
C GLN A 701 -40.23 14.74 -15.61
N CYS A 702 -40.46 13.62 -14.90
CA CYS A 702 -41.49 13.56 -13.86
C CYS A 702 -41.25 14.56 -12.72
N VAL A 703 -39.99 14.76 -12.32
CA VAL A 703 -39.60 15.72 -11.29
C VAL A 703 -39.75 17.15 -11.83
N ARG A 704 -39.33 17.40 -13.08
CA ARG A 704 -39.45 18.70 -13.74
C ARG A 704 -40.91 19.13 -13.89
N GLU A 705 -41.78 18.26 -14.39
CA GLU A 705 -43.21 18.52 -14.53
C GLU A 705 -43.84 18.82 -13.16
N HIS A 706 -43.52 18.02 -12.15
CA HIS A 706 -44.01 18.25 -10.79
C HIS A 706 -43.56 19.61 -10.24
N LEU A 707 -42.30 19.99 -10.46
CA LEU A 707 -41.74 21.29 -10.06
C LEU A 707 -42.51 22.45 -10.70
N LEU A 708 -42.78 22.39 -12.00
CA LEU A 708 -43.45 23.45 -12.74
C LEU A 708 -44.94 23.55 -12.38
N HIS A 709 -45.64 22.42 -12.29
CA HIS A 709 -47.08 22.40 -12.04
C HIS A 709 -47.45 22.63 -10.57
N THR A 710 -46.67 22.10 -9.64
CA THR A 710 -47.00 22.12 -8.19
C THR A 710 -46.28 23.26 -7.46
N HIS A 711 -45.04 23.55 -7.83
CA HIS A 711 -44.16 24.50 -7.10
C HIS A 711 -43.79 25.76 -7.89
N GLY A 712 -44.46 26.05 -9.02
CA GLY A 712 -44.14 27.19 -9.89
C GLY A 712 -44.05 28.54 -9.16
N ALA A 713 -44.97 28.82 -8.23
CA ALA A 713 -44.96 30.06 -7.45
C ALA A 713 -43.78 30.15 -6.46
N GLN A 714 -43.26 29.01 -5.97
CA GLN A 714 -42.05 28.95 -5.15
C GLN A 714 -40.80 29.19 -6.00
N LEU A 715 -40.73 28.59 -7.18
CA LEU A 715 -39.64 28.77 -8.13
C LEU A 715 -39.48 30.24 -8.54
N GLU A 716 -40.59 30.93 -8.85
CA GLU A 716 -40.59 32.36 -9.20
C GLU A 716 -40.06 33.27 -8.09
N ARG A 717 -40.24 32.89 -6.82
CA ARG A 717 -39.66 33.64 -5.69
C ARG A 717 -38.17 33.39 -5.57
N LEU A 718 -37.74 32.14 -5.70
CA LEU A 718 -36.33 31.75 -5.62
C LEU A 718 -35.50 32.29 -6.79
N GLU A 719 -36.09 32.41 -7.98
CA GLU A 719 -35.45 32.98 -9.18
C GLU A 719 -35.06 34.46 -8.99
N ARG A 720 -35.68 35.18 -8.04
CA ARG A 720 -35.29 36.56 -7.69
C ARG A 720 -33.97 36.62 -6.92
N VAL A 721 -33.47 35.48 -6.43
CA VAL A 721 -32.17 35.39 -5.78
C VAL A 721 -31.11 35.23 -6.86
N ALA A 722 -30.21 36.22 -6.98
CA ALA A 722 -29.23 36.31 -8.06
C ALA A 722 -28.37 35.03 -8.24
N THR A 723 -28.03 34.35 -7.14
CA THR A 723 -27.22 33.12 -7.16
C THR A 723 -27.99 31.88 -7.66
N LEU A 724 -29.31 31.87 -7.52
CA LEU A 724 -30.18 30.75 -7.92
C LEU A 724 -30.78 30.95 -9.31
N GLN A 725 -30.88 32.21 -9.75
CA GLN A 725 -31.53 32.61 -11.00
C GLN A 725 -31.07 31.77 -12.21
N PRO A 726 -29.76 31.59 -12.51
CA PRO A 726 -29.36 30.92 -13.75
C PRO A 726 -29.88 29.48 -13.88
N CYS A 727 -29.76 28.71 -12.80
CA CYS A 727 -30.20 27.31 -12.76
C CYS A 727 -31.73 27.20 -12.82
N LEU A 728 -32.45 28.00 -12.02
CA LEU A 728 -33.91 27.93 -11.96
C LEU A 728 -34.57 28.46 -13.24
N THR A 729 -34.02 29.52 -13.84
CA THR A 729 -34.45 30.00 -15.15
C THR A 729 -34.24 28.94 -16.22
N ALA A 730 -33.07 28.28 -16.25
CA ALA A 730 -32.78 27.22 -17.21
C ALA A 730 -33.71 26.01 -17.04
N LEU A 731 -34.02 25.63 -15.80
CA LEU A 731 -34.95 24.54 -15.49
C LEU A 731 -36.39 24.83 -15.97
N ARG A 732 -36.79 26.11 -16.05
CA ARG A 732 -38.10 26.53 -16.57
C ARG A 732 -38.15 26.68 -18.09
N ILE A 733 -37.05 27.09 -18.71
CA ILE A 733 -37.01 27.54 -20.11
C ILE A 733 -36.62 26.44 -21.09
N GLU A 734 -36.11 25.28 -20.64
CA GLU A 734 -35.61 24.26 -21.56
C GLU A 734 -36.63 23.90 -22.67
N PRO A 735 -36.28 24.17 -23.94
CA PRO A 735 -37.23 24.13 -25.04
C PRO A 735 -37.44 22.70 -25.52
N ASP A 736 -38.69 22.33 -25.69
CA ASP A 736 -39.06 21.27 -26.60
C ASP A 736 -38.80 21.78 -28.04
N ALA A 737 -37.64 21.43 -28.63
CA ALA A 737 -37.36 21.33 -30.08
C ALA A 737 -35.86 21.45 -30.39
N GLY A 738 -35.26 20.35 -30.83
CA GLY A 738 -33.92 20.33 -31.40
C GLY A 738 -33.43 18.91 -31.59
N ALA A 739 -33.81 18.29 -32.71
CA ALA A 739 -33.01 17.23 -33.29
C ALA A 739 -31.61 17.81 -33.57
N GLU A 740 -30.68 17.65 -32.63
CA GLU A 740 -29.27 17.76 -32.95
C GLU A 740 -28.93 16.54 -33.80
N THR A 741 -28.82 16.77 -35.11
CA THR A 741 -28.04 15.91 -35.99
C THR A 741 -26.65 15.80 -35.39
N ALA A 742 -26.37 14.67 -34.75
CA ALA A 742 -25.02 14.31 -34.34
C ALA A 742 -24.11 14.36 -35.58
N PRO A 743 -22.93 15.01 -35.53
CA PRO A 743 -21.90 14.75 -36.51
C PRO A 743 -21.42 13.32 -36.30
N ALA A 744 -21.72 12.45 -37.25
CA ALA A 744 -21.09 11.14 -37.37
C ALA A 744 -19.60 11.38 -37.67
N ASP A 745 -18.75 11.25 -36.65
CA ASP A 745 -17.39 10.69 -36.75
C ASP A 745 -16.65 10.85 -35.40
N ALA A 746 -16.72 9.81 -34.57
CA ALA A 746 -15.69 9.47 -33.59
C ALA A 746 -15.81 7.96 -33.27
N PRO A 747 -14.74 7.16 -33.33
CA PRO A 747 -14.80 5.73 -33.02
C PRO A 747 -14.81 5.55 -31.50
N GLY A 748 -15.93 5.08 -30.94
CA GLY A 748 -16.10 4.83 -29.51
C GLY A 748 -16.52 3.40 -29.23
N GLU A 749 -15.57 2.46 -29.24
CA GLU A 749 -15.82 1.05 -28.86
C GLU A 749 -16.22 0.88 -27.37
N SER A 750 -15.97 1.89 -26.52
CA SER A 750 -16.34 1.86 -25.10
C SER A 750 -17.79 2.28 -24.80
N ALA A 751 -18.46 3.02 -25.68
CA ALA A 751 -19.82 3.53 -25.42
C ALA A 751 -20.90 2.50 -25.78
N ALA A 752 -20.63 1.63 -26.76
CA ALA A 752 -21.54 0.56 -27.17
C ALA A 752 -21.68 -0.51 -26.07
N ALA A 753 -20.59 -0.91 -25.43
CA ALA A 753 -20.60 -1.88 -24.34
C ALA A 753 -21.41 -1.39 -23.12
N ALA A 754 -21.30 -0.10 -22.76
CA ALA A 754 -22.08 0.49 -21.68
C ALA A 754 -23.59 0.62 -22.01
N ALA A 755 -23.91 0.85 -23.28
CA ALA A 755 -25.31 0.92 -23.73
C ALA A 755 -25.96 -0.48 -23.77
N ASP A 756 -25.21 -1.52 -24.15
CA ASP A 756 -25.70 -2.90 -24.16
C ASP A 756 -25.96 -3.42 -22.74
N VAL A 757 -25.06 -3.13 -21.78
CA VAL A 757 -25.27 -3.48 -20.35
C VAL A 757 -26.47 -2.73 -19.78
N ALA A 758 -26.61 -1.43 -20.07
CA ALA A 758 -27.76 -0.64 -19.61
C ALA A 758 -29.09 -1.11 -20.23
N ALA A 759 -29.08 -1.60 -21.47
CA ALA A 759 -30.26 -2.16 -22.13
C ALA A 759 -30.64 -3.54 -21.55
N GLU A 760 -29.65 -4.38 -21.23
CA GLU A 760 -29.85 -5.67 -20.58
C GLU A 760 -30.34 -5.50 -19.13
N GLU A 761 -29.80 -4.53 -18.38
CA GLU A 761 -30.29 -4.13 -17.07
C GLU A 761 -31.72 -3.60 -17.14
N ALA A 762 -32.04 -2.69 -18.07
CA ALA A 762 -33.40 -2.15 -18.24
C ALA A 762 -34.42 -3.27 -18.59
N ALA A 763 -34.03 -4.24 -19.42
CA ALA A 763 -34.86 -5.40 -19.74
C ALA A 763 -35.07 -6.32 -18.51
N SER A 764 -34.03 -6.50 -17.69
CA SER A 764 -34.12 -7.25 -16.43
C SER A 764 -34.97 -6.54 -15.38
N GLU A 765 -34.91 -5.20 -15.32
CA GLU A 765 -35.74 -4.36 -14.45
C GLU A 765 -37.21 -4.48 -14.85
N GLU A 766 -37.55 -4.33 -16.14
CA GLU A 766 -38.92 -4.52 -16.61
C GLU A 766 -39.45 -5.93 -16.34
N ALA A 767 -38.62 -6.98 -16.50
CA ALA A 767 -39.01 -8.36 -16.19
C ALA A 767 -39.23 -8.59 -14.68
N TYR A 768 -38.38 -8.01 -13.84
CA TYR A 768 -38.50 -8.09 -12.38
C TYR A 768 -39.73 -7.34 -11.85
N PHE A 769 -40.04 -6.16 -12.40
CA PHE A 769 -41.23 -5.39 -12.01
C PHE A 769 -42.53 -5.85 -12.69
N ALA A 770 -42.47 -6.60 -13.81
CA ALA A 770 -43.64 -7.15 -14.50
C ALA A 770 -44.19 -8.43 -13.87
N THR A 771 -43.42 -9.10 -12.99
CA THR A 771 -43.85 -10.32 -12.28
C THR A 771 -44.58 -9.96 -10.98
N ASP A 772 -45.73 -9.30 -11.08
CA ASP A 772 -46.62 -8.99 -9.94
C ASP A 772 -47.43 -10.22 -9.46
N ASP A 773 -47.06 -11.42 -9.93
CA ASP A 773 -47.48 -12.73 -9.39
C ASP A 773 -46.23 -13.62 -9.34
N ALA A 774 -45.55 -13.65 -8.18
CA ALA A 774 -44.32 -14.43 -8.00
C ALA A 774 -44.62 -15.94 -8.01
N GLU A 775 -44.29 -16.64 -9.10
CA GLU A 775 -43.89 -18.05 -8.99
C GLU A 775 -42.48 -18.10 -8.38
N PRO A 776 -42.25 -18.91 -7.34
CA PRO A 776 -40.93 -19.02 -6.73
C PRO A 776 -39.98 -19.76 -7.68
N LEU A 777 -38.88 -19.11 -8.05
CA LEU A 777 -37.74 -19.76 -8.69
C LEU A 777 -37.15 -20.79 -7.73
N VAL A 778 -37.40 -22.07 -8.02
CA VAL A 778 -36.74 -23.22 -7.38
C VAL A 778 -35.31 -23.30 -7.93
N PRO A 779 -34.26 -23.30 -7.09
CA PRO A 779 -32.90 -23.57 -7.55
C PRO A 779 -32.82 -24.98 -8.13
N TYR A 780 -32.30 -25.13 -9.35
CA TYR A 780 -31.93 -26.45 -9.87
C TYR A 780 -30.80 -27.03 -9.01
N GLY A 781 -31.10 -28.04 -8.20
CA GLY A 781 -30.11 -28.82 -7.45
C GLY A 781 -30.76 -29.75 -6.41
N ASP A 782 -30.88 -31.02 -6.79
CA ASP A 782 -31.26 -32.25 -6.06
C ASP A 782 -32.50 -32.22 -5.13
N GLU A 783 -33.49 -33.02 -5.54
CA GLU A 783 -34.78 -33.27 -4.91
C GLU A 783 -34.63 -33.94 -3.53
N ASP A 784 -35.55 -33.59 -2.62
CA ASP A 784 -35.83 -34.20 -1.31
C ASP A 784 -35.24 -33.52 -0.05
N GLU A 785 -35.47 -32.21 0.20
CA GLU A 785 -35.57 -31.68 1.59
C GLU A 785 -36.22 -30.27 1.80
N ASP A 786 -36.61 -29.52 0.76
CA ASP A 786 -36.90 -28.07 0.89
C ASP A 786 -38.38 -27.60 0.88
N GLU A 787 -39.38 -28.47 1.04
CA GLU A 787 -40.79 -28.04 1.02
C GLU A 787 -41.21 -27.22 2.27
N GLU A 788 -40.57 -27.43 3.42
CA GLU A 788 -40.98 -26.80 4.69
C GLU A 788 -40.50 -25.32 4.79
N ALA A 789 -39.33 -25.02 4.23
CA ALA A 789 -38.77 -23.67 4.20
C ALA A 789 -39.49 -22.74 3.20
N ALA A 790 -39.96 -23.28 2.08
CA ALA A 790 -40.76 -22.55 1.10
C ALA A 790 -42.13 -22.14 1.65
N ALA A 791 -42.77 -23.01 2.45
CA ALA A 791 -44.03 -22.73 3.11
C ALA A 791 -43.91 -21.62 4.17
N GLU A 792 -42.81 -21.59 4.92
CA GLU A 792 -42.59 -20.59 5.97
C GLU A 792 -42.28 -19.19 5.39
N PHE A 793 -41.57 -19.12 4.26
CA PHE A 793 -41.31 -17.89 3.52
C PHE A 793 -42.59 -17.30 2.91
N SER A 794 -43.43 -18.14 2.31
CA SER A 794 -44.74 -17.74 1.75
C SER A 794 -45.70 -17.23 2.85
N ALA A 795 -45.69 -17.84 4.03
CA ALA A 795 -46.47 -17.39 5.18
C ALA A 795 -46.02 -16.02 5.73
N SER A 796 -44.72 -15.72 5.66
CA SER A 796 -44.14 -14.43 6.07
C SER A 796 -44.49 -13.29 5.13
N VAL A 797 -44.40 -13.54 3.81
CA VAL A 797 -44.83 -12.60 2.76
C VAL A 797 -46.34 -12.31 2.85
N ALA A 798 -47.16 -13.34 3.09
CA ALA A 798 -48.59 -13.18 3.31
C ALA A 798 -48.96 -12.43 4.61
N ARG A 799 -48.09 -12.37 5.62
CA ARG A 799 -48.27 -11.53 6.82
C ARG A 799 -48.00 -10.05 6.52
N MET A 800 -46.98 -9.75 5.73
CA MET A 800 -46.66 -8.38 5.30
C MET A 800 -47.76 -7.78 4.41
N HIS A 801 -48.32 -8.55 3.47
CA HIS A 801 -49.44 -8.09 2.64
C HIS A 801 -50.73 -7.82 3.44
N ARG A 802 -51.01 -8.59 4.50
CA ARG A 802 -52.14 -8.36 5.41
C ARG A 802 -52.00 -7.07 6.21
N HIS A 803 -50.77 -6.63 6.50
CA HIS A 803 -50.53 -5.34 7.16
C HIS A 803 -50.82 -4.17 6.21
N ARG A 804 -50.48 -4.30 4.92
CA ARG A 804 -50.73 -3.28 3.88
C ARG A 804 -52.23 -3.05 3.60
N LYS A 805 -53.04 -4.10 3.65
CA LYS A 805 -54.51 -4.01 3.44
C LYS A 805 -55.26 -3.40 4.64
N ARG A 806 -54.69 -3.50 5.85
CA ARG A 806 -55.26 -2.91 7.07
C ARG A 806 -55.02 -1.40 7.17
N THR A 807 -53.96 -0.88 6.55
CA THR A 807 -53.65 0.56 6.56
C THR A 807 -54.39 1.37 5.49
N SER A 808 -55.09 0.71 4.56
CA SER A 808 -55.81 1.37 3.45
C SER A 808 -57.31 1.54 3.66
N ASP A 809 -57.92 0.88 4.65
CA ASP A 809 -59.39 0.84 4.82
C ASP A 809 -59.96 1.66 6.00
N GLU A 810 -59.15 2.46 6.70
CA GLU A 810 -59.67 3.40 7.71
C GLU A 810 -59.53 4.85 7.22
N ARG A 811 -60.48 5.25 6.36
CA ARG A 811 -60.95 6.63 6.19
C ARG A 811 -62.24 6.61 5.36
N ASP A 812 -63.38 6.47 6.02
CA ASP A 812 -64.62 7.25 5.82
C ASP A 812 -65.83 6.50 6.40
N THR A 813 -66.36 7.01 7.52
CA THR A 813 -67.79 7.18 7.87
C THR A 813 -67.91 7.37 9.39
N GLY A 814 -68.39 8.55 9.79
CA GLY A 814 -68.82 8.82 11.16
C GLY A 814 -70.29 8.45 11.35
N ASP A 815 -70.64 7.95 12.53
CA ASP A 815 -71.64 8.49 13.46
C ASP A 815 -71.97 7.46 14.54
N GLY A 816 -72.27 7.96 15.75
CA GLY A 816 -73.33 7.39 16.60
C GLY A 816 -72.98 6.34 17.65
N GLU A 817 -72.93 6.82 18.90
CA GLU A 817 -73.67 6.29 20.07
C GLU A 817 -73.30 4.92 20.72
N ASP A 818 -72.97 5.07 22.01
CA ASP A 818 -73.47 4.34 23.18
C ASP A 818 -72.90 3.00 23.67
N ALA A 819 -72.71 3.03 25.01
CA ALA A 819 -72.85 1.98 26.03
C ALA A 819 -71.68 0.99 26.21
N GLU A 820 -70.99 1.05 27.36
CA GLU A 820 -71.16 0.18 28.57
C GLU A 820 -70.44 -1.17 28.35
N GLU A 821 -69.63 -1.76 29.21
CA GLU A 821 -69.45 -1.89 30.68
C GLU A 821 -68.01 -2.48 30.84
N ASP A 822 -67.16 -2.01 31.73
CA ASP A 822 -67.08 -2.31 33.19
C ASP A 822 -66.07 -3.44 33.51
N ASP A 823 -65.53 -3.32 34.73
CA ASP A 823 -64.63 -4.18 35.49
C ASP A 823 -63.15 -4.20 35.06
N GLY A 824 -62.18 -3.76 35.87
CA GLY A 824 -62.18 -3.40 37.28
C GLY A 824 -60.79 -3.71 37.87
N GLU A 825 -60.26 -2.75 38.65
CA GLU A 825 -59.46 -2.93 39.88
C GLU A 825 -58.09 -3.66 39.76
N ASP A 826 -56.95 -3.19 40.27
CA ASP A 826 -56.57 -2.21 41.30
C ASP A 826 -55.14 -1.70 40.95
N ASP A 827 -54.81 -0.41 41.09
CA ASP A 827 -54.35 0.27 42.33
C ASP A 827 -53.06 -0.38 42.91
N ASP A 828 -51.96 0.30 43.23
CA ASP A 828 -51.87 1.65 43.77
C ASP A 828 -50.39 2.12 43.88
N LEU A 829 -50.22 3.43 44.14
CA LEU A 829 -49.08 4.15 44.75
C LEU A 829 -48.10 4.96 43.84
N LEU A 830 -48.63 6.11 43.37
CA LEU A 830 -48.27 7.51 43.75
C LEU A 830 -46.80 7.82 44.12
N GLN A 831 -46.06 8.67 43.39
CA GLN A 831 -46.14 10.13 43.15
C GLN A 831 -45.32 11.05 44.10
N HIS A 832 -44.93 12.18 43.49
CA HIS A 832 -44.52 13.51 44.02
C HIS A 832 -43.01 13.77 44.19
N ALA A 833 -42.40 14.65 43.38
CA ALA A 833 -42.49 16.14 43.32
C ALA A 833 -41.12 16.71 43.78
N ALA A 834 -40.61 17.89 43.46
CA ALA A 834 -40.85 18.94 42.48
C ALA A 834 -39.58 19.84 42.50
N LYS A 835 -39.34 20.57 41.39
CA LYS A 835 -38.76 21.92 41.26
C LYS A 835 -37.70 22.40 42.27
N ARG A 836 -36.57 22.90 41.73
CA ARG A 836 -36.14 24.33 41.80
C ARG A 836 -34.76 24.58 41.17
N ARG A 837 -34.70 25.50 40.20
CA ARG A 837 -33.57 26.43 39.98
C ARG A 837 -33.87 27.73 40.75
N PRO A 838 -32.85 28.56 41.04
CA PRO A 838 -32.61 29.73 40.17
C PRO A 838 -31.12 30.10 39.96
N SER A 839 -30.87 30.79 38.85
CA SER A 839 -29.67 31.60 38.46
C SER A 839 -29.66 32.95 39.23
N PRO A 840 -28.93 34.06 38.85
CA PRO A 840 -27.75 34.31 37.97
C PRO A 840 -26.74 35.37 38.55
N SER A 841 -25.61 35.66 37.84
CA SER A 841 -24.97 37.01 37.64
C SER A 841 -23.48 36.83 37.23
N GLN A 842 -23.01 37.16 36.03
CA GLN A 842 -22.73 38.47 35.40
C GLN A 842 -21.30 39.03 35.61
N HIS A 843 -20.72 39.41 34.45
CA HIS A 843 -19.68 40.43 34.19
C HIS A 843 -18.17 40.12 34.28
N ALA A 844 -17.55 40.27 33.10
CA ALA A 844 -16.12 40.40 32.79
C ALA A 844 -15.53 41.76 33.26
N PRO A 845 -14.21 42.03 33.12
CA PRO A 845 -13.65 42.42 31.81
C PRO A 845 -12.20 42.01 31.50
N VAL A 846 -11.87 42.32 30.24
CA VAL A 846 -10.65 42.25 29.42
C VAL A 846 -9.43 43.01 29.97
N ALA A 847 -8.22 42.48 29.75
CA ALA A 847 -7.02 43.26 29.44
C ALA A 847 -5.95 42.39 28.74
N ASP A 848 -5.45 42.89 27.61
CA ASP A 848 -4.47 42.32 26.69
C ASP A 848 -3.01 42.36 27.20
N ASP A 849 -2.23 41.45 26.62
CA ASP A 849 -0.99 41.72 25.87
C ASP A 849 0.35 41.12 26.37
N LYS A 850 1.00 40.41 25.43
CA LYS A 850 2.44 40.10 25.28
C LYS A 850 3.11 39.04 26.16
N LYS A 851 3.24 37.83 25.58
CA LYS A 851 4.56 37.18 25.32
C LYS A 851 4.41 35.99 24.36
N LEU A 852 4.65 36.26 23.09
CA LEU A 852 5.11 35.27 22.11
C LEU A 852 6.56 34.95 22.45
N THR A 853 6.84 33.70 22.85
CA THR A 853 8.06 32.89 22.68
C THR A 853 7.99 31.77 23.71
N LEU A 854 7.88 30.51 23.24
CA LEU A 854 7.76 29.21 23.95
C LEU A 854 6.45 28.45 23.63
N ARG A 855 6.23 28.10 22.36
CA ARG A 855 5.17 27.17 21.92
C ARG A 855 5.59 26.29 20.75
N LEU A 856 6.83 25.79 20.77
CA LEU A 856 7.31 24.78 19.82
C LEU A 856 7.94 23.55 20.50
N SER A 857 7.85 23.46 21.83
CA SER A 857 8.34 22.31 22.61
C SER A 857 7.25 21.33 23.06
N ASP A 858 5.97 21.67 22.88
CA ASP A 858 4.84 20.81 23.27
C ASP A 858 4.28 19.98 22.11
N GLU A 859 4.44 20.41 20.85
CA GLU A 859 4.04 19.62 19.68
C GLU A 859 4.98 18.43 19.40
N ALA A 860 6.26 18.54 19.76
CA ALA A 860 7.20 17.41 19.71
C ALA A 860 6.92 16.36 20.81
N ARG A 861 6.40 16.79 21.97
CA ARG A 861 5.95 15.88 23.04
C ARG A 861 4.62 15.21 22.73
N GLN A 862 3.73 15.85 21.98
CA GLN A 862 2.46 15.24 21.56
C GLN A 862 2.61 14.26 20.40
N ARG A 863 3.57 14.46 19.50
CA ARG A 863 3.88 13.45 18.46
C ARG A 863 4.61 12.23 19.03
N ALA A 864 5.58 12.42 19.94
CA ALA A 864 6.25 11.30 20.59
C ALA A 864 5.33 10.48 21.54
N GLY A 865 4.24 11.07 22.03
CA GLY A 865 3.25 10.38 22.87
C GLY A 865 2.15 9.63 22.11
N ALA A 866 2.10 9.73 20.78
CA ALA A 866 1.10 9.05 19.95
C ALA A 866 1.62 7.78 19.25
N GLU A 867 2.94 7.61 19.15
CA GLU A 867 3.59 6.43 18.53
C GLU A 867 4.28 5.49 19.54
N THR A 868 4.18 5.77 20.84
CA THR A 868 4.82 5.00 21.93
C THR A 868 3.91 3.95 22.59
N ASN A 869 2.92 3.41 21.87
CA ASN A 869 2.13 2.24 22.30
C ASN A 869 2.32 1.05 21.35
N VAL A 870 3.55 0.86 20.88
CA VAL A 870 4.01 -0.36 20.21
C VAL A 870 4.97 -1.05 21.19
N VAL A 871 4.70 -2.32 21.47
CA VAL A 871 5.28 -3.19 22.51
C VAL A 871 4.62 -3.06 23.89
N THR A 872 3.36 -3.47 23.95
CA THR A 872 2.86 -4.42 24.97
C THR A 872 1.98 -5.44 24.29
#